data_AF-H8H0H9-F1
#
_entry.id   AF-H8H0H9-F1
#
_cell.length_a   1.000
_cell.length_b   1.000
_cell.length_c   1.000
_cell.angle_alpha   90.00
_cell.angle_beta   90.00
_cell.angle_gamma   90.00
#
_symmetry.space_group_name_H-M   'P 1'
#
loop_
_entity.id
_entity.type
_entity.pdbx_description
1 polymer ?
#
loop_
_entity_poly.entity_id
_entity_poly.type
_entity_poly.pdbx_seq_one_letter_code
_entity_poly.pdbx_strand_id
1 'polypeptide(L)'
;MSDDLRPTRRPGARPLSRSFPAGLGFLLPAVLLAACSAPQPPAATPAAAAPSTSTSAPPTGTAPTSPAEPAPAEQRQPLQALGLLNIKLSGLNDDGSVTASVQPPASLGAQALTNLDSVQAEVVSTGSFTVGQRGAGGARYVSVTFRVRNASSAGTPFGTARQNLTLLGASTSGTIAQTPYSQLLRFDGTAADPAVAATILPTPGMTYDRTTDAPVPLAGAQDLQVFTEGEVAALGNVAGTTRVFPFGFVVRNRTQTSSRALAANPAAGQYDGVVTLALKFPLQADAAADPFSVMVTFAVVDDPVTRVTQSTEEQAVGGSVQARAAALGAGTQIATLCGTALSGANTLFVGSATTAGNTGRTAHIGGNVALSTPPTASSAIGNTLLSVPAAQGLSRFYSVYSPSTLTFAGTGTARGGTATVASDGSYTFISKPGDGVGSTAISDSLNYTVSDGAGCTSPTQTAPVGINQRVWYVNNAANGAGDGRQTTPFQTLAAAQSASAAADTIYVFRGNGTTSGQNAGFVLKDNQTLIGEGSELKVGAVSVLPAGAAPASIGNFDGVGLTLANGNTVRGLNVGGTSGGIVGTNFGKLSATLGSVTATAGPALNLTTGTLDATAIRLDATNPATAGAGVDLSSVGGSLSVLGTGSAGTGGTVQATGTNGVGYRIRPGNADLTLGLARVQAQNSLSGLLFSTVTTDTGRLGLTVSDSAFTNNTGRAVSLESRGTGANSFLLERNSVSNTSGTGGIVYTAGRTATANSVDRGVFRGNTVAIGNTYAGGGSGFSIVANGNSRGQFLLENNTVSSFNTYGMELRAGQLTETDTGSARLDLTLRNNTVSTPSAAASEALEGVGLTVGIDAAETDQLCANLTGNTISAQNGGTNGAQSAVVVRQRAGTTFTLTGLSGTGATGTTNTIASRNNGATTRIRNPAATLNPVAGTCTEPSLP
;
A
#
# COMPACT_ATOMS: atom_id res chain seq x y z
N MET A 1 -35.39 12.30 49.82
CA MET A 1 -35.10 12.25 51.26
C MET A 1 -35.61 10.91 51.77
N SER A 2 -34.86 10.28 52.70
CA SER A 2 -35.19 9.16 53.59
C SER A 2 -36.18 8.05 53.14
N ASP A 3 -35.71 6.80 53.22
CA ASP A 3 -36.30 5.63 53.93
C ASP A 3 -37.85 5.46 53.92
N ASP A 4 -38.46 4.28 53.75
CA ASP A 4 -38.04 2.93 54.17
C ASP A 4 -38.94 1.82 53.53
N LEU A 5 -38.69 0.54 53.85
CA LEU A 5 -39.59 -0.64 53.83
C LEU A 5 -40.41 -1.04 52.57
N ARG A 6 -40.14 -2.28 52.12
CA ARG A 6 -41.05 -3.18 51.34
C ARG A 6 -42.12 -3.80 52.29
N PRO A 7 -43.26 -4.43 51.85
CA PRO A 7 -43.33 -5.33 50.67
C PRO A 7 -44.72 -5.51 49.95
N THR A 8 -44.80 -6.61 49.15
CA THR A 8 -45.99 -7.40 48.70
C THR A 8 -46.85 -7.00 47.47
N ARG A 9 -46.59 -7.74 46.36
CA ARG A 9 -47.52 -8.50 45.47
C ARG A 9 -48.91 -7.94 45.06
N ARG A 10 -49.07 -7.72 43.73
CA ARG A 10 -49.98 -8.36 42.72
C ARG A 10 -51.46 -8.73 43.10
N PRO A 11 -52.40 -8.89 42.12
CA PRO A 11 -52.42 -8.49 40.69
C PRO A 11 -53.77 -7.89 40.19
N GLY A 12 -53.87 -7.56 38.88
CA GLY A 12 -55.13 -7.25 38.17
C GLY A 12 -54.97 -6.01 37.26
N ALA A 13 -55.06 -5.98 35.91
CA ALA A 13 -55.62 -6.82 34.83
C ALA A 13 -56.88 -6.22 34.16
N ARG A 14 -56.66 -5.45 33.08
CA ARG A 14 -57.61 -5.14 31.96
C ARG A 14 -58.81 -4.21 32.30
N PRO A 15 -59.55 -3.69 31.28
CA PRO A 15 -59.12 -3.12 29.99
C PRO A 15 -59.95 -1.87 29.55
N LEU A 16 -59.78 -1.42 28.29
CA LEU A 16 -60.69 -0.55 27.49
C LEU A 16 -60.82 0.94 27.93
N SER A 17 -61.30 1.90 27.12
CA SER A 17 -61.22 2.11 25.64
C SER A 17 -61.84 3.49 25.26
N ARG A 18 -61.48 4.04 24.08
CA ARG A 18 -62.11 5.23 23.42
C ARG A 18 -61.83 6.58 24.16
N SER A 19 -61.92 7.78 23.56
CA SER A 19 -62.23 8.20 22.17
C SER A 19 -61.66 9.61 21.83
N PHE A 20 -61.58 9.88 20.51
CA PHE A 20 -61.57 11.16 19.75
C PHE A 20 -62.53 12.28 20.26
N PRO A 21 -62.54 13.54 19.71
CA PRO A 21 -61.99 14.02 18.40
C PRO A 21 -61.33 15.43 18.34
N ALA A 22 -61.00 15.83 17.08
CA ALA A 22 -60.85 17.18 16.52
C ALA A 22 -59.53 17.95 16.79
N GLY A 23 -58.92 18.64 15.82
CA GLY A 23 -59.16 18.78 14.35
C GLY A 23 -57.88 19.36 13.71
N LEU A 24 -57.77 19.87 12.48
CA LEU A 24 -58.60 19.90 11.24
C LEU A 24 -57.63 20.41 10.14
N GLY A 25 -57.59 19.88 8.91
CA GLY A 25 -56.65 20.38 7.89
C GLY A 25 -56.55 19.58 6.59
N PHE A 26 -57.37 19.93 5.60
CA PHE A 26 -57.27 19.44 4.20
C PHE A 26 -56.11 20.16 3.45
N LEU A 27 -55.51 19.61 2.39
CA LEU A 27 -56.12 19.40 1.06
C LEU A 27 -55.40 18.33 0.20
N LEU A 28 -56.17 17.66 -0.68
CA LEU A 28 -55.72 16.69 -1.69
C LEU A 28 -56.81 16.57 -2.78
N PRO A 29 -56.45 16.41 -4.06
CA PRO A 29 -57.10 15.42 -4.95
C PRO A 29 -56.05 14.54 -5.67
N ALA A 30 -56.16 13.20 -5.82
CA ALA A 30 -57.26 12.35 -6.34
C ALA A 30 -57.38 12.44 -7.89
N VAL A 31 -57.62 11.38 -8.69
CA VAL A 31 -58.04 9.96 -8.46
C VAL A 31 -57.59 9.12 -9.72
N LEU A 32 -57.67 7.78 -9.97
CA LEU A 32 -58.51 6.63 -9.58
C LEU A 32 -57.79 5.25 -9.83
N LEU A 33 -58.58 4.17 -9.98
CA LEU A 33 -58.36 2.73 -10.29
C LEU A 33 -57.66 2.36 -11.63
N ALA A 34 -57.44 1.09 -12.02
CA ALA A 34 -57.09 -0.22 -11.38
C ALA A 34 -57.41 -1.41 -12.33
N ALA A 35 -56.60 -2.49 -12.33
CA ALA A 35 -56.97 -3.83 -12.83
C ALA A 35 -55.98 -4.92 -12.37
N CYS A 36 -56.38 -6.20 -12.36
CA CYS A 36 -55.53 -7.36 -12.05
C CYS A 36 -55.81 -8.55 -13.00
N SER A 37 -54.80 -9.37 -13.28
CA SER A 37 -54.96 -10.70 -13.90
C SER A 37 -53.80 -11.64 -13.55
N ALA A 38 -54.03 -12.96 -13.66
CA ALA A 38 -53.16 -14.04 -13.17
C ALA A 38 -53.23 -15.27 -14.14
N PRO A 39 -52.41 -16.35 -13.97
CA PRO A 39 -51.77 -17.03 -15.12
C PRO A 39 -52.30 -18.43 -15.50
N GLN A 40 -51.92 -18.91 -16.71
CA GLN A 40 -51.97 -20.34 -17.11
C GLN A 40 -50.86 -20.77 -18.09
N PRO A 41 -50.35 -22.02 -18.00
CA PRO A 41 -49.52 -22.74 -19.00
C PRO A 41 -50.25 -24.03 -19.54
N PRO A 42 -49.61 -25.00 -20.23
CA PRO A 42 -48.83 -24.93 -21.49
C PRO A 42 -49.22 -26.03 -22.54
N ALA A 43 -48.84 -25.86 -23.83
CA ALA A 43 -48.85 -26.89 -24.90
C ALA A 43 -48.15 -26.35 -26.18
N ALA A 44 -47.61 -27.10 -27.15
CA ALA A 44 -47.11 -28.50 -27.22
C ALA A 44 -46.19 -28.63 -28.47
N THR A 45 -45.40 -29.70 -28.60
CA THR A 45 -44.39 -29.90 -29.68
C THR A 45 -44.87 -30.77 -30.86
N PRO A 46 -44.31 -30.53 -32.07
CA PRO A 46 -44.04 -31.57 -33.07
C PRO A 46 -42.57 -32.04 -33.04
N ALA A 47 -42.25 -33.11 -33.77
CA ALA A 47 -41.06 -33.94 -33.55
C ALA A 47 -39.82 -33.66 -34.44
N ALA A 48 -38.70 -34.24 -34.01
CA ALA A 48 -37.33 -34.02 -34.45
C ALA A 48 -36.97 -34.50 -35.89
N ALA A 49 -35.89 -33.91 -36.41
CA ALA A 49 -34.93 -34.54 -37.33
C ALA A 49 -33.50 -34.18 -36.91
N ALA A 50 -32.50 -35.00 -37.25
CA ALA A 50 -31.11 -34.86 -36.81
C ALA A 50 -30.32 -33.82 -37.65
N PRO A 51 -29.23 -33.23 -37.12
CA PRO A 51 -28.54 -32.12 -37.77
C PRO A 51 -27.58 -32.55 -38.90
N SER A 52 -27.56 -31.76 -39.98
CA SER A 52 -26.47 -31.72 -40.96
C SER A 52 -25.66 -30.43 -40.82
N THR A 53 -24.34 -30.52 -40.91
CA THR A 53 -23.41 -29.41 -40.62
C THR A 53 -23.24 -28.42 -41.78
N SER A 54 -23.46 -27.13 -41.54
CA SER A 54 -22.69 -26.04 -42.15
C SER A 54 -22.91 -24.70 -41.42
N THR A 55 -21.97 -23.76 -41.59
CA THR A 55 -21.84 -22.54 -40.77
C THR A 55 -22.37 -21.28 -41.45
N SER A 56 -23.21 -20.50 -40.76
CA SER A 56 -23.26 -19.03 -40.85
C SER A 56 -24.06 -18.44 -39.67
N ALA A 57 -23.77 -17.21 -39.27
CA ALA A 57 -24.41 -16.54 -38.14
C ALA A 57 -25.07 -15.20 -38.55
N PRO A 58 -26.39 -15.02 -38.37
CA PRO A 58 -27.08 -13.73 -38.53
C PRO A 58 -27.05 -12.89 -37.21
N PRO A 59 -27.39 -11.59 -37.25
CA PRO A 59 -26.93 -10.62 -36.25
C PRO A 59 -27.82 -10.47 -35.01
N THR A 60 -27.20 -9.98 -33.92
CA THR A 60 -27.88 -9.50 -32.70
C THR A 60 -27.90 -7.97 -32.63
N GLY A 61 -29.01 -7.40 -32.17
CA GLY A 61 -29.23 -5.94 -32.10
C GLY A 61 -28.50 -5.23 -30.96
N THR A 62 -28.51 -3.89 -31.00
CA THR A 62 -27.83 -3.01 -30.05
C THR A 62 -28.58 -2.85 -28.73
N ALA A 63 -27.86 -3.01 -27.61
CA ALA A 63 -28.24 -2.51 -26.30
C ALA A 63 -27.79 -1.05 -26.11
N PRO A 64 -28.43 -0.25 -25.25
CA PRO A 64 -28.05 1.16 -25.05
C PRO A 64 -26.67 1.27 -24.41
N THR A 65 -25.80 2.10 -25.01
CA THR A 65 -24.43 2.30 -24.54
C THR A 65 -24.38 3.17 -23.28
N SER A 66 -23.70 2.67 -22.25
CA SER A 66 -23.20 3.49 -21.14
C SER A 66 -22.38 4.68 -21.67
N PRO A 67 -22.32 5.83 -20.96
CA PRO A 67 -21.34 6.87 -21.25
C PRO A 67 -19.93 6.28 -21.32
N ALA A 68 -19.18 6.66 -22.35
CA ALA A 68 -17.85 6.15 -22.58
C ALA A 68 -16.88 6.63 -21.49
N GLU A 69 -16.06 5.70 -20.99
CA GLU A 69 -14.90 6.02 -20.16
C GLU A 69 -13.95 6.94 -20.95
N PRO A 70 -13.41 8.02 -20.35
CA PRO A 70 -12.42 8.85 -21.03
C PRO A 70 -11.21 8.01 -21.41
N ALA A 71 -10.88 7.97 -22.71
CA ALA A 71 -9.78 7.15 -23.21
C ALA A 71 -8.46 7.47 -22.49
N PRO A 72 -7.62 6.47 -22.18
CA PRO A 72 -6.29 6.69 -21.63
C PRO A 72 -5.51 7.69 -22.49
N ALA A 73 -4.71 8.55 -21.85
CA ALA A 73 -3.90 9.53 -22.56
C ALA A 73 -2.84 8.84 -23.42
N GLU A 74 -3.14 8.67 -24.71
CA GLU A 74 -2.24 8.05 -25.68
C GLU A 74 -0.88 8.76 -25.69
N GLN A 75 0.19 7.98 -25.77
CA GLN A 75 1.52 8.53 -26.00
C GLN A 75 1.52 9.19 -27.38
N ARG A 76 1.47 10.53 -27.41
CA ARG A 76 1.55 11.31 -28.66
C ARG A 76 2.76 10.83 -29.44
N GLN A 77 2.53 10.40 -30.68
CA GLN A 77 3.63 10.13 -31.60
C GLN A 77 4.45 11.42 -31.80
N PRO A 78 5.77 11.33 -32.03
CA PRO A 78 6.57 12.51 -32.34
C PRO A 78 6.18 13.08 -33.71
N LEU A 79 6.50 14.36 -33.94
CA LEU A 79 6.49 14.94 -35.28
C LEU A 79 7.40 14.12 -36.20
N GLN A 80 7.01 13.89 -37.46
CA GLN A 80 7.78 13.09 -38.41
C GLN A 80 8.38 13.96 -39.52
N ALA A 81 9.72 14.06 -39.57
CA ALA A 81 10.42 14.81 -40.61
C ALA A 81 10.40 14.12 -41.99
N LEU A 82 10.17 14.91 -43.04
CA LEU A 82 9.99 14.47 -44.43
C LEU A 82 11.04 15.01 -45.41
N GLY A 83 11.82 16.01 -44.99
CA GLY A 83 12.84 16.66 -45.82
C GLY A 83 12.85 18.18 -45.60
N LEU A 84 13.48 18.90 -46.53
CA LEU A 84 13.58 20.36 -46.50
C LEU A 84 12.79 21.01 -47.65
N LEU A 85 12.53 22.31 -47.52
CA LEU A 85 11.93 23.14 -48.56
C LEU A 85 12.54 24.55 -48.49
N ASN A 86 13.09 25.03 -49.61
CA ASN A 86 13.57 26.42 -49.73
C ASN A 86 12.58 27.26 -50.52
N ILE A 87 12.26 28.45 -50.00
CA ILE A 87 11.37 29.41 -50.65
C ILE A 87 12.11 30.73 -50.81
N LYS A 88 12.28 31.19 -52.05
CA LYS A 88 12.79 32.53 -52.35
C LYS A 88 11.63 33.49 -52.55
N LEU A 89 11.63 34.58 -51.78
CA LEU A 89 10.79 35.76 -51.99
C LEU A 89 11.63 36.86 -52.65
N SER A 90 11.04 37.65 -53.54
CA SER A 90 11.68 38.80 -54.23
C SER A 90 10.66 39.92 -54.48
N GLY A 91 11.10 41.14 -54.76
CA GLY A 91 10.18 42.27 -54.93
C GLY A 91 9.61 42.79 -53.61
N LEU A 92 10.37 42.66 -52.52
CA LEU A 92 9.97 43.03 -51.16
C LEU A 92 10.13 44.53 -50.85
N ASN A 93 10.60 45.35 -51.81
CA ASN A 93 10.86 46.78 -51.65
C ASN A 93 9.61 47.66 -51.79
N ASP A 94 8.61 47.23 -52.57
CA ASP A 94 7.34 47.94 -52.80
C ASP A 94 6.12 47.12 -52.34
N ASP A 95 4.96 47.77 -52.34
CA ASP A 95 3.69 47.14 -51.96
C ASP A 95 3.01 46.54 -53.20
N GLY A 96 2.63 45.26 -53.13
CA GLY A 96 2.03 44.50 -54.24
C GLY A 96 3.02 43.90 -55.25
N SER A 97 4.31 44.22 -55.18
CA SER A 97 5.36 43.73 -56.11
C SER A 97 5.94 42.34 -55.79
N VAL A 98 5.48 41.70 -54.71
CA VAL A 98 6.12 40.47 -54.21
C VAL A 98 5.92 39.30 -55.16
N THR A 99 7.02 38.62 -55.46
CA THR A 99 7.09 37.35 -56.18
C THR A 99 7.68 36.27 -55.29
N ALA A 100 7.30 35.01 -55.52
CA ALA A 100 7.77 33.87 -54.76
C ALA A 100 8.11 32.69 -55.69
N SER A 101 9.03 31.84 -55.24
CA SER A 101 9.41 30.62 -55.94
C SER A 101 9.92 29.57 -54.96
N VAL A 102 9.56 28.30 -55.19
CA VAL A 102 10.23 27.16 -54.57
C VAL A 102 11.60 26.99 -55.23
N GLN A 103 12.62 26.71 -54.43
CA GLN A 103 14.00 26.54 -54.89
C GLN A 103 14.53 25.15 -54.48
N PRO A 104 15.33 24.49 -55.33
CA PRO A 104 15.93 23.21 -54.95
C PRO A 104 16.90 23.40 -53.76
N PRO A 105 17.08 22.38 -52.90
CA PRO A 105 18.14 22.38 -51.89
C PRO A 105 19.52 22.58 -52.52
N ALA A 106 20.34 23.44 -51.92
CA ALA A 106 21.71 23.68 -52.39
C ALA A 106 22.55 22.39 -52.29
N SER A 107 23.43 22.17 -53.27
CA SER A 107 24.09 20.89 -53.50
C SER A 107 24.99 20.43 -52.35
N LEU A 108 24.57 19.37 -51.66
CA LEU A 108 25.43 18.51 -50.84
C LEU A 108 25.69 17.19 -51.58
N GLY A 109 26.77 16.50 -51.20
CA GLY A 109 27.35 15.39 -51.97
C GLY A 109 26.38 14.24 -52.31
N ALA A 110 26.60 13.61 -53.46
CA ALA A 110 25.67 12.72 -54.16
C ALA A 110 25.32 11.37 -53.48
N GLN A 111 25.55 11.23 -52.17
CA GLN A 111 25.21 10.05 -51.37
C GLN A 111 24.05 10.29 -50.39
N ALA A 112 23.50 11.52 -50.30
CA ALA A 112 22.40 11.88 -49.41
C ALA A 112 21.07 12.25 -50.13
N LEU A 113 20.98 11.99 -51.45
CA LEU A 113 19.98 12.61 -52.33
C LEU A 113 18.56 12.00 -52.30
N THR A 114 18.32 10.92 -51.55
CA THR A 114 17.04 10.19 -51.60
C THR A 114 15.89 10.79 -50.77
N ASN A 115 16.15 11.81 -49.94
CA ASN A 115 15.19 12.23 -48.90
C ASN A 115 15.16 13.75 -48.59
N LEU A 116 15.46 14.59 -49.59
CA LEU A 116 15.41 16.06 -49.46
C LEU A 116 14.25 16.73 -50.24
N ASP A 117 13.54 15.98 -51.08
CA ASP A 117 12.43 16.49 -51.89
C ASP A 117 11.09 16.15 -51.23
N SER A 118 10.50 17.11 -50.53
CA SER A 118 9.51 16.87 -49.48
C SER A 118 8.05 17.14 -49.86
N VAL A 119 7.79 18.14 -50.72
CA VAL A 119 6.45 18.55 -51.20
C VAL A 119 6.53 19.23 -52.56
N GLN A 120 5.45 19.14 -53.35
CA GLN A 120 5.25 19.93 -54.55
C GLN A 120 4.34 21.12 -54.24
N ALA A 121 4.82 22.35 -54.47
CA ALA A 121 4.09 23.57 -54.18
C ALA A 121 4.05 24.55 -55.36
N GLU A 122 2.88 25.13 -55.63
CA GLU A 122 2.58 26.08 -56.70
C GLU A 122 2.11 27.41 -56.10
N VAL A 123 2.65 28.55 -56.52
CA VAL A 123 2.21 29.87 -56.04
C VAL A 123 0.81 30.20 -56.60
N VAL A 124 -0.12 30.56 -55.72
CA VAL A 124 -1.49 30.95 -56.06
C VAL A 124 -1.66 32.46 -56.05
N SER A 125 -1.11 33.11 -55.03
CA SER A 125 -1.21 34.56 -54.84
C SER A 125 -0.08 35.05 -53.93
N THR A 126 0.31 36.30 -54.15
CA THR A 126 1.21 37.08 -53.29
C THR A 126 0.49 38.35 -52.86
N GLY A 127 0.94 38.94 -51.75
CA GLY A 127 0.47 40.24 -51.29
C GLY A 127 1.47 40.86 -50.32
N SER A 128 1.62 42.17 -50.38
CA SER A 128 2.34 42.94 -49.38
C SER A 128 1.67 44.28 -49.13
N PHE A 129 1.82 44.79 -47.91
CA PHE A 129 1.45 46.15 -47.54
C PHE A 129 2.33 46.65 -46.40
N THR A 130 2.55 47.96 -46.34
CA THR A 130 3.40 48.62 -45.36
C THR A 130 2.59 49.40 -44.33
N VAL A 131 2.99 49.35 -43.06
CA VAL A 131 2.37 50.14 -41.96
C VAL A 131 3.43 50.79 -41.07
N GLY A 132 3.08 51.91 -40.43
CA GLY A 132 3.98 52.66 -39.55
C GLY A 132 5.09 53.41 -40.29
N GLN A 133 6.12 53.84 -39.57
CA GLN A 133 7.16 54.75 -40.07
C GLN A 133 8.55 54.12 -40.11
N ARG A 134 9.34 54.43 -41.14
CA ARG A 134 10.73 53.96 -41.30
C ARG A 134 11.60 54.39 -40.13
N GLY A 135 12.44 53.49 -39.62
CA GLY A 135 13.27 53.74 -38.44
C GLY A 135 12.50 53.91 -37.11
N ALA A 136 11.17 53.92 -37.13
CA ALA A 136 10.29 54.16 -35.99
C ALA A 136 9.22 53.06 -35.85
N GLY A 137 9.65 51.79 -35.93
CA GLY A 137 8.80 50.61 -35.70
C GLY A 137 7.87 50.22 -36.86
N GLY A 138 7.94 50.90 -38.01
CA GLY A 138 7.21 50.52 -39.21
C GLY A 138 7.63 49.15 -39.74
N ALA A 139 6.69 48.44 -40.38
CA ALA A 139 6.90 47.10 -40.90
C ALA A 139 6.12 46.86 -42.20
N ARG A 140 6.68 46.04 -43.09
CA ARG A 140 5.99 45.48 -44.25
C ARG A 140 5.52 44.07 -43.93
N TYR A 141 4.22 43.85 -44.04
CA TYR A 141 3.63 42.51 -44.01
C TYR A 141 3.67 41.91 -45.42
N VAL A 142 4.02 40.63 -45.50
CA VAL A 142 4.13 39.87 -46.75
C VAL A 142 3.43 38.54 -46.57
N SER A 143 2.56 38.17 -47.50
CA SER A 143 1.87 36.88 -47.52
C SER A 143 1.96 36.22 -48.89
N VAL A 144 2.19 34.92 -48.92
CA VAL A 144 2.27 34.09 -50.12
C VAL A 144 1.46 32.82 -49.92
N THR A 145 0.44 32.62 -50.74
CA THR A 145 -0.39 31.41 -50.71
C THR A 145 0.13 30.41 -51.73
N PHE A 146 0.42 29.19 -51.28
CA PHE A 146 0.81 28.06 -52.10
C PHE A 146 -0.29 27.01 -52.13
N ARG A 147 -0.56 26.44 -53.30
CA ARG A 147 -1.18 25.11 -53.47
C ARG A 147 -0.14 24.05 -53.16
N VAL A 148 -0.54 22.99 -52.45
CA VAL A 148 0.36 21.90 -52.03
C VAL A 148 -0.20 20.56 -52.49
N ARG A 149 0.66 19.72 -53.06
CA ARG A 149 0.36 18.36 -53.50
C ARG A 149 1.28 17.39 -52.77
N ASN A 150 0.72 16.25 -52.34
CA ASN A 150 1.45 15.17 -51.67
C ASN A 150 2.31 14.38 -52.67
N ALA A 151 3.35 15.04 -53.16
CA ALA A 151 4.30 14.58 -54.16
C ALA A 151 5.65 15.26 -53.92
N SER A 152 6.72 14.69 -54.45
CA SER A 152 8.01 15.36 -54.60
C SER A 152 7.87 16.53 -55.58
N SER A 153 8.71 17.57 -55.47
CA SER A 153 8.69 18.75 -56.34
C SER A 153 8.90 18.41 -57.82
N ALA A 154 9.66 17.34 -58.11
CA ALA A 154 9.79 16.74 -59.45
C ALA A 154 8.49 16.11 -60.00
N GLY A 155 7.44 16.00 -59.18
CA GLY A 155 6.09 15.56 -59.54
C GLY A 155 5.70 14.15 -59.10
N THR A 156 6.64 13.37 -58.55
CA THR A 156 6.42 11.98 -58.12
C THR A 156 5.50 11.92 -56.90
N PRO A 157 4.28 11.34 -56.99
CA PRO A 157 3.35 11.30 -55.87
C PRO A 157 3.83 10.37 -54.74
N PHE A 158 3.49 10.72 -53.49
CA PHE A 158 3.80 9.87 -52.34
C PHE A 158 2.68 8.86 -52.05
N GLY A 159 3.06 7.60 -51.81
CA GLY A 159 2.13 6.51 -51.48
C GLY A 159 1.59 6.54 -50.04
N THR A 160 2.07 7.46 -49.19
CA THR A 160 1.59 7.66 -47.81
C THR A 160 0.76 8.94 -47.75
N ALA A 161 -0.43 8.89 -47.15
CA ALA A 161 -1.25 10.08 -46.91
C ALA A 161 -0.64 10.96 -45.82
N ARG A 162 -0.84 12.28 -45.90
CA ARG A 162 -0.28 13.26 -44.95
C ARG A 162 -1.33 13.79 -44.00
N GLN A 163 -0.94 14.18 -42.80
CA GLN A 163 -1.81 14.79 -41.79
C GLN A 163 -1.12 15.95 -41.10
N ASN A 164 -1.82 17.09 -41.02
CA ASN A 164 -1.33 18.35 -40.43
C ASN A 164 0.07 18.75 -40.96
N LEU A 165 0.34 18.44 -42.23
CA LEU A 165 1.62 18.68 -42.91
C LEU A 165 2.08 20.12 -42.69
N THR A 166 3.22 20.31 -42.02
CA THR A 166 3.67 21.62 -41.53
C THR A 166 5.07 21.96 -42.06
N LEU A 167 5.24 23.21 -42.46
CA LEU A 167 6.50 23.83 -42.87
C LEU A 167 7.10 24.55 -41.65
N LEU A 168 7.92 23.87 -40.84
CA LEU A 168 8.60 24.44 -39.66
C LEU A 168 9.84 25.22 -40.09
N GLY A 169 10.07 26.42 -39.53
CA GLY A 169 11.29 27.18 -39.83
C GLY A 169 12.54 26.40 -39.41
N ALA A 170 13.60 26.38 -40.22
CA ALA A 170 14.81 25.60 -39.91
C ALA A 170 16.11 26.35 -40.27
N SER A 171 17.04 26.43 -39.31
CA SER A 171 18.40 26.90 -39.56
C SER A 171 19.25 25.77 -40.14
N THR A 172 20.28 26.15 -40.90
CA THR A 172 21.33 25.26 -41.41
C THR A 172 22.71 25.91 -41.21
N SER A 173 23.80 25.19 -41.49
CA SER A 173 25.16 25.76 -41.47
C SER A 173 25.35 26.93 -42.45
N GLY A 174 24.48 27.07 -43.46
CA GLY A 174 24.44 28.18 -44.40
C GLY A 174 23.43 29.28 -44.07
N THR A 175 22.85 29.30 -42.86
CA THR A 175 21.87 30.33 -42.47
C THR A 175 22.48 31.50 -41.69
N ILE A 176 21.95 32.69 -41.98
CA ILE A 176 22.38 33.98 -41.44
C ILE A 176 21.91 34.10 -39.98
N ALA A 177 22.79 34.57 -39.10
CA ALA A 177 22.48 34.91 -37.69
C ALA A 177 21.76 33.81 -36.88
N GLN A 178 21.92 32.52 -37.23
CA GLN A 178 21.18 31.40 -36.64
C GLN A 178 19.65 31.54 -36.77
N THR A 179 19.17 31.84 -37.97
CA THR A 179 17.74 32.02 -38.32
C THR A 179 17.31 30.99 -39.38
N PRO A 180 16.03 30.94 -39.79
CA PRO A 180 15.60 30.21 -40.98
C PRO A 180 16.07 30.81 -42.32
N TYR A 181 16.78 31.94 -42.32
CA TYR A 181 17.08 32.71 -43.53
C TYR A 181 18.51 32.44 -44.04
N SER A 182 18.64 31.92 -45.26
CA SER A 182 19.93 31.58 -45.88
C SER A 182 20.51 32.68 -46.77
N GLN A 183 19.70 33.68 -47.14
CA GLN A 183 20.12 34.80 -47.98
C GLN A 183 19.19 36.00 -47.72
N LEU A 184 19.74 37.19 -47.48
CA LEU A 184 19.02 38.47 -47.52
C LEU A 184 19.77 39.41 -48.47
N LEU A 185 19.15 39.85 -49.57
CA LEU A 185 19.72 40.84 -50.50
C LEU A 185 18.90 42.13 -50.53
N ARG A 186 19.59 43.25 -50.75
CA ARG A 186 19.04 44.56 -51.11
C ARG A 186 18.65 44.61 -52.59
N PHE A 187 18.04 45.72 -53.02
CA PHE A 187 17.60 45.94 -54.40
C PHE A 187 18.74 45.92 -55.43
N ASP A 188 19.93 46.40 -55.05
CA ASP A 188 21.15 46.37 -55.87
C ASP A 188 21.82 44.98 -55.96
N GLY A 189 21.27 43.96 -55.29
CA GLY A 189 21.83 42.61 -55.23
C GLY A 189 22.95 42.43 -54.20
N THR A 190 23.34 43.47 -53.46
CA THR A 190 24.27 43.35 -52.33
C THR A 190 23.59 42.72 -51.10
N ALA A 191 24.38 42.22 -50.15
CA ALA A 191 23.83 41.67 -48.91
C ALA A 191 23.16 42.77 -48.06
N ALA A 192 21.99 42.47 -47.50
CA ALA A 192 21.41 43.28 -46.44
C ALA A 192 22.16 43.06 -45.11
N ASP A 193 21.87 43.87 -44.09
CA ASP A 193 22.47 43.70 -42.77
C ASP A 193 22.00 42.36 -42.15
N PRO A 194 22.92 41.45 -41.75
CA PRO A 194 22.56 40.15 -41.19
C PRO A 194 21.80 40.25 -39.86
N ALA A 195 21.85 41.36 -39.13
CA ALA A 195 21.04 41.59 -37.93
C ALA A 195 19.54 41.66 -38.25
N VAL A 196 19.15 42.07 -39.46
CA VAL A 196 17.75 42.09 -39.90
C VAL A 196 17.14 40.69 -39.94
N ALA A 197 17.94 39.65 -40.19
CA ALA A 197 17.45 38.28 -40.23
C ALA A 197 16.76 37.85 -38.92
N ALA A 198 17.28 38.28 -37.76
CA ALA A 198 16.71 37.93 -36.46
C ALA A 198 15.44 38.74 -36.11
N THR A 199 15.12 39.81 -36.86
CA THR A 199 13.98 40.70 -36.60
C THR A 199 12.81 40.49 -37.58
N ILE A 200 12.94 39.60 -38.56
CA ILE A 200 11.82 39.15 -39.42
C ILE A 200 10.98 38.13 -38.66
N LEU A 201 9.72 38.49 -38.34
CA LEU A 201 8.82 37.66 -37.54
C LEU A 201 7.77 36.96 -38.40
N PRO A 202 7.41 35.70 -38.11
CA PRO A 202 6.27 35.03 -38.74
C PRO A 202 4.93 35.56 -38.21
N THR A 203 3.93 35.62 -39.10
CA THR A 203 2.56 36.06 -38.78
C THR A 203 1.55 35.10 -39.44
N PRO A 204 0.25 35.11 -39.08
CA PRO A 204 -0.78 34.66 -40.02
C PRO A 204 -0.74 35.52 -41.29
N GLY A 205 -1.43 35.10 -42.36
CA GLY A 205 -1.75 35.99 -43.46
C GLY A 205 -2.51 37.22 -42.93
N MET A 206 -2.07 38.42 -43.33
CA MET A 206 -2.64 39.70 -42.91
C MET A 206 -3.16 40.46 -44.12
N THR A 207 -4.07 41.40 -43.89
CA THR A 207 -4.53 42.40 -44.86
C THR A 207 -4.60 43.77 -44.19
N TYR A 208 -4.66 44.85 -44.98
CA TYR A 208 -4.82 46.21 -44.48
C TYR A 208 -6.29 46.62 -44.49
N ASP A 209 -6.87 46.83 -43.32
CA ASP A 209 -8.22 47.38 -43.20
C ASP A 209 -8.15 48.91 -43.18
N ARG A 210 -8.61 49.52 -44.28
CA ARG A 210 -8.69 50.98 -44.46
C ARG A 210 -9.79 51.65 -43.63
N THR A 211 -10.68 50.89 -42.98
CA THR A 211 -11.73 51.43 -42.11
C THR A 211 -11.27 51.59 -40.67
N THR A 212 -10.30 50.78 -40.24
CA THR A 212 -9.65 50.84 -38.91
C THR A 212 -8.20 51.34 -38.97
N ASP A 213 -7.70 51.61 -40.18
CA ASP A 213 -6.32 52.02 -40.51
C ASP A 213 -5.24 51.06 -39.96
N ALA A 214 -5.56 49.76 -39.96
CA ALA A 214 -4.83 48.75 -39.20
C ALA A 214 -4.56 47.44 -39.98
N PRO A 215 -3.46 46.72 -39.67
CA PRO A 215 -3.27 45.34 -40.12
C PRO A 215 -4.23 44.39 -39.39
N VAL A 216 -5.06 43.65 -40.13
CA VAL A 216 -5.97 42.64 -39.58
C VAL A 216 -5.71 41.25 -40.17
N PRO A 217 -5.98 40.14 -39.45
CA PRO A 217 -5.86 38.79 -39.99
C PRO A 217 -6.72 38.57 -41.25
N LEU A 218 -6.12 38.05 -42.31
CA LEU A 218 -6.81 37.67 -43.53
C LEU A 218 -7.52 36.33 -43.32
N ALA A 219 -8.85 36.35 -43.38
CA ALA A 219 -9.69 35.18 -43.16
C ALA A 219 -9.34 34.02 -44.11
N GLY A 220 -9.03 32.85 -43.55
CA GLY A 220 -8.62 31.68 -44.34
C GLY A 220 -7.15 31.67 -44.76
N ALA A 221 -6.35 32.64 -44.32
CA ALA A 221 -4.89 32.68 -44.50
C ALA A 221 -4.12 32.53 -43.17
N GLN A 222 -4.82 32.18 -42.09
CA GLN A 222 -4.29 32.09 -40.73
C GLN A 222 -3.61 30.74 -40.46
N ASP A 223 -2.65 30.40 -41.33
CA ASP A 223 -2.00 29.08 -41.38
C ASP A 223 -0.72 29.01 -40.50
N LEU A 224 -0.38 30.07 -39.76
CA LEU A 224 0.69 30.05 -38.75
C LEU A 224 0.36 29.02 -37.65
N GLN A 225 1.35 28.22 -37.27
CA GLN A 225 1.29 27.26 -36.17
C GLN A 225 2.54 27.37 -35.29
N VAL A 226 2.35 27.30 -33.97
CA VAL A 226 3.43 27.20 -32.98
C VAL A 226 3.34 25.91 -32.15
N PHE A 227 4.48 25.52 -31.60
CA PHE A 227 4.77 24.26 -30.94
C PHE A 227 5.54 24.51 -29.62
N THR A 228 5.65 23.51 -28.74
CA THR A 228 6.57 23.62 -27.59
C THR A 228 8.02 23.38 -28.03
N GLU A 229 9.00 23.91 -27.29
CA GLU A 229 10.43 23.70 -27.61
C GLU A 229 10.80 22.21 -27.60
N GLY A 230 10.19 21.43 -26.70
CA GLY A 230 10.34 19.98 -26.61
C GLY A 230 9.69 19.21 -27.76
N GLU A 231 8.59 19.69 -28.36
CA GLU A 231 7.99 19.06 -29.54
C GLU A 231 8.94 19.12 -30.74
N VAL A 232 9.58 20.27 -30.98
CA VAL A 232 10.56 20.40 -32.07
C VAL A 232 11.94 19.82 -31.73
N ALA A 233 12.33 19.75 -30.46
CA ALA A 233 13.52 19.00 -30.05
C ALA A 233 13.34 17.48 -30.24
N ALA A 234 12.12 16.96 -30.09
CA ALA A 234 11.80 15.54 -30.28
C ALA A 234 11.88 15.05 -31.75
N LEU A 235 11.94 15.97 -32.73
CA LEU A 235 12.31 15.64 -34.12
C LEU A 235 13.74 15.09 -34.25
N GLY A 236 14.61 15.43 -33.31
CA GLY A 236 16.05 15.17 -33.40
C GLY A 236 16.70 15.90 -34.59
N ASN A 237 17.78 15.31 -35.11
CA ASN A 237 18.57 15.91 -36.18
C ASN A 237 17.91 15.69 -37.56
N VAL A 238 17.02 16.60 -37.97
CA VAL A 238 16.55 16.65 -39.36
C VAL A 238 17.74 16.91 -40.28
N ALA A 239 17.99 16.02 -41.24
CA ALA A 239 19.19 16.03 -42.06
C ALA A 239 19.38 17.38 -42.80
N GLY A 240 20.56 17.98 -42.66
CA GLY A 240 20.90 19.30 -43.21
C GLY A 240 20.53 20.49 -42.31
N THR A 241 19.78 20.30 -41.23
CA THR A 241 19.46 21.37 -40.27
C THR A 241 20.50 21.53 -39.16
N THR A 242 20.49 22.67 -38.48
CA THR A 242 21.21 22.93 -37.22
C THR A 242 20.24 23.16 -36.06
N ARG A 243 19.03 23.69 -36.35
CA ARG A 243 17.87 23.66 -35.46
C ARG A 243 16.58 23.75 -36.28
N VAL A 244 15.54 23.05 -35.84
CA VAL A 244 14.14 23.32 -36.23
C VAL A 244 13.52 24.22 -35.16
N PHE A 245 12.82 25.28 -35.58
CA PHE A 245 12.22 26.26 -34.69
C PHE A 245 10.76 25.90 -34.35
N PRO A 246 10.25 26.26 -33.16
CA PRO A 246 8.88 25.98 -32.69
C PRO A 246 7.78 26.80 -33.40
N PHE A 247 7.99 27.23 -34.65
CA PHE A 247 6.99 27.90 -35.48
C PHE A 247 7.02 27.36 -36.92
N GLY A 248 5.88 27.42 -37.60
CA GLY A 248 5.77 27.04 -39.00
C GLY A 248 4.43 27.40 -39.62
N PHE A 249 4.21 26.94 -40.85
CA PHE A 249 2.96 27.12 -41.58
C PHE A 249 2.33 25.76 -41.89
N VAL A 250 1.12 25.52 -41.39
CA VAL A 250 0.44 24.22 -41.48
C VAL A 250 -0.51 24.19 -42.67
N VAL A 251 -0.32 23.21 -43.56
CA VAL A 251 -1.17 22.99 -44.72
C VAL A 251 -2.59 22.62 -44.25
N ARG A 252 -3.58 23.24 -44.88
CA ARG A 252 -5.01 22.92 -44.72
C ARG A 252 -5.53 22.31 -46.01
N ASN A 253 -6.54 21.44 -45.90
CA ASN A 253 -7.16 20.89 -47.10
C ASN A 253 -7.95 22.01 -47.84
N ARG A 254 -7.85 22.02 -49.16
CA ARG A 254 -8.38 23.08 -50.04
C ARG A 254 -9.88 22.95 -50.28
N THR A 255 -10.46 21.76 -50.14
CA THR A 255 -11.88 21.46 -50.42
C THR A 255 -12.66 20.99 -49.19
N GLN A 256 -11.99 20.29 -48.27
CA GLN A 256 -12.55 19.81 -47.01
C GLN A 256 -12.05 20.70 -45.85
N THR A 257 -12.72 21.83 -45.59
CA THR A 257 -12.29 22.80 -44.57
C THR A 257 -12.26 22.25 -43.13
N SER A 258 -12.91 21.12 -42.88
CA SER A 258 -12.86 20.36 -41.62
C SER A 258 -11.73 19.32 -41.56
N SER A 259 -10.74 19.39 -42.46
CA SER A 259 -9.67 18.41 -42.60
C SER A 259 -8.32 19.07 -42.87
N ARG A 260 -7.25 18.43 -42.39
CA ARG A 260 -5.85 18.71 -42.72
C ARG A 260 -5.16 17.52 -43.40
N ALA A 261 -5.95 16.53 -43.85
CA ALA A 261 -5.45 15.37 -44.55
C ALA A 261 -5.17 15.68 -46.03
N LEU A 262 -4.06 15.15 -46.57
CA LEU A 262 -3.78 15.10 -48.00
C LEU A 262 -3.73 13.64 -48.46
N ALA A 263 -4.38 13.33 -49.58
CA ALA A 263 -4.49 11.96 -50.07
C ALA A 263 -3.13 11.36 -50.44
N ALA A 264 -3.01 10.03 -50.30
CA ALA A 264 -1.94 9.28 -50.94
C ALA A 264 -2.16 9.21 -52.46
N ASN A 265 -1.07 9.15 -53.23
CA ASN A 265 -1.09 9.00 -54.69
C ASN A 265 -1.91 10.06 -55.47
N PRO A 266 -1.80 11.37 -55.18
CA PRO A 266 -2.56 12.39 -55.90
C PRO A 266 -2.20 12.45 -57.38
N ALA A 267 -3.21 12.64 -58.25
CA ALA A 267 -3.02 12.76 -59.69
C ALA A 267 -2.15 13.97 -60.07
N ALA A 268 -1.63 14.00 -61.31
CA ALA A 268 -0.88 15.15 -61.80
C ALA A 268 -1.78 16.41 -61.79
N GLY A 269 -1.27 17.52 -61.22
CA GLY A 269 -2.05 18.75 -61.01
C GLY A 269 -3.07 18.71 -59.86
N GLN A 270 -3.23 17.58 -59.17
CA GLN A 270 -4.12 17.48 -58.00
C GLN A 270 -3.47 18.07 -56.74
N TYR A 271 -3.63 19.38 -56.57
CA TYR A 271 -3.23 20.10 -55.35
C TYR A 271 -4.37 20.11 -54.33
N ASP A 272 -4.45 19.07 -53.49
CA ASP A 272 -5.48 18.97 -52.44
C ASP A 272 -5.23 19.92 -51.25
N GLY A 273 -3.98 20.36 -51.06
CA GLY A 273 -3.58 21.24 -49.97
C GLY A 273 -3.46 22.71 -50.38
N VAL A 274 -3.52 23.59 -49.39
CA VAL A 274 -3.17 25.01 -49.53
C VAL A 274 -2.56 25.51 -48.21
N VAL A 275 -1.60 26.43 -48.29
CA VAL A 275 -0.92 27.03 -47.13
C VAL A 275 -0.53 28.48 -47.43
N THR A 276 -0.73 29.38 -46.48
CA THR A 276 -0.23 30.75 -46.54
C THR A 276 1.01 30.90 -45.67
N LEU A 277 2.16 31.12 -46.30
CA LEU A 277 3.35 31.63 -45.63
C LEU A 277 3.21 33.14 -45.46
N ALA A 278 3.41 33.65 -44.24
CA ALA A 278 3.36 35.09 -44.00
C ALA A 278 4.42 35.56 -42.99
N LEU A 279 5.08 36.67 -43.33
CA LEU A 279 6.23 37.23 -42.64
C LEU A 279 6.08 38.76 -42.51
N LYS A 280 6.55 39.30 -41.40
CA LYS A 280 6.63 40.72 -41.08
C LYS A 280 8.09 41.16 -41.08
N PHE A 281 8.44 42.01 -42.04
CA PHE A 281 9.78 42.58 -42.19
C PHE A 281 9.79 43.99 -41.57
N PRO A 282 10.70 44.31 -40.63
CA PRO A 282 10.84 45.67 -40.12
C PRO A 282 11.46 46.57 -41.19
N LEU A 283 10.89 47.77 -41.36
CA LEU A 283 11.41 48.77 -42.29
C LEU A 283 12.74 49.33 -41.79
N GLN A 284 13.75 49.32 -42.64
CA GLN A 284 15.03 49.93 -42.33
C GLN A 284 14.91 51.47 -42.38
N ALA A 285 15.84 52.16 -41.71
CA ALA A 285 15.86 53.62 -41.63
C ALA A 285 16.04 54.27 -43.01
N ASP A 286 16.83 53.64 -43.87
CA ASP A 286 16.91 53.92 -45.31
C ASP A 286 16.18 52.81 -46.09
N ALA A 287 15.36 53.19 -47.07
CA ALA A 287 14.68 52.25 -47.96
C ALA A 287 15.65 51.42 -48.81
N ALA A 288 16.84 51.94 -49.14
CA ALA A 288 17.86 51.18 -49.86
C ALA A 288 18.48 50.05 -49.02
N ALA A 289 18.31 50.08 -47.70
CA ALA A 289 18.77 49.03 -46.79
C ALA A 289 17.75 47.90 -46.56
N ASP A 290 16.48 48.06 -46.99
CA ASP A 290 15.46 47.02 -46.89
C ASP A 290 15.87 45.73 -47.64
N PRO A 291 15.58 44.53 -47.10
CA PRO A 291 15.68 43.30 -47.87
C PRO A 291 14.69 43.33 -49.04
N PHE A 292 15.22 43.28 -50.27
CA PHE A 292 14.47 43.13 -51.52
C PHE A 292 14.15 41.66 -51.84
N SER A 293 15.03 40.74 -51.41
CA SER A 293 14.85 39.29 -51.60
C SER A 293 15.37 38.52 -50.38
N VAL A 294 14.63 37.50 -49.97
CA VAL A 294 15.03 36.57 -48.91
C VAL A 294 14.89 35.12 -49.37
N MET A 295 15.81 34.25 -48.95
CA MET A 295 15.68 32.80 -49.03
C MET A 295 15.36 32.25 -47.64
N VAL A 296 14.23 31.55 -47.51
CA VAL A 296 13.76 30.94 -46.26
C VAL A 296 13.83 29.43 -46.37
N THR A 297 14.37 28.77 -45.36
CA THR A 297 14.50 27.31 -45.27
C THR A 297 13.51 26.75 -44.24
N PHE A 298 12.76 25.74 -44.65
CA PHE A 298 11.80 25.01 -43.82
C PHE A 298 12.17 23.52 -43.72
N ALA A 299 11.97 22.93 -42.55
CA ALA A 299 11.83 21.50 -42.37
C ALA A 299 10.35 21.12 -42.53
N VAL A 300 10.07 20.14 -43.38
CA VAL A 300 8.70 19.69 -43.62
C VAL A 300 8.40 18.48 -42.73
N VAL A 301 7.28 18.51 -42.02
CA VAL A 301 6.89 17.46 -41.05
C VAL A 301 5.43 17.06 -41.20
N ASP A 302 5.09 15.81 -40.92
CA ASP A 302 3.73 15.42 -40.50
C ASP A 302 3.58 15.66 -38.98
N ASP A 303 2.45 16.20 -38.54
CA ASP A 303 2.11 16.41 -37.11
C ASP A 303 0.91 15.52 -36.72
N PRO A 304 1.03 14.62 -35.73
CA PRO A 304 -0.08 13.77 -35.33
C PRO A 304 -1.19 14.54 -34.57
N VAL A 305 -0.97 15.79 -34.16
CA VAL A 305 -1.96 16.60 -33.42
C VAL A 305 -2.64 17.62 -34.34
N THR A 306 -3.95 17.47 -34.54
CA THR A 306 -4.75 18.50 -35.24
C THR A 306 -4.89 19.75 -34.36
N ARG A 307 -4.26 20.85 -34.77
CA ARG A 307 -4.20 22.11 -34.01
C ARG A 307 -4.35 23.38 -34.86
N VAL A 308 -4.54 24.50 -34.16
CA VAL A 308 -4.49 25.88 -34.66
C VAL A 308 -3.70 26.75 -33.68
N THR A 309 -3.17 27.91 -34.12
CA THR A 309 -2.57 28.92 -33.24
C THR A 309 -3.37 30.20 -33.20
N GLN A 310 -3.48 30.81 -32.01
CA GLN A 310 -3.82 32.23 -31.86
C GLN A 310 -2.52 33.05 -31.86
N SER A 311 -2.28 33.81 -32.93
CA SER A 311 -1.12 34.70 -33.01
C SER A 311 -1.33 35.99 -32.21
N THR A 312 -0.27 36.78 -32.06
CA THR A 312 -0.31 38.13 -31.48
C THR A 312 -1.25 39.07 -32.23
N GLU A 313 -1.31 38.97 -33.56
CA GLU A 313 -2.15 39.78 -34.44
C GLU A 313 -3.63 39.34 -34.36
N GLU A 314 -3.89 38.07 -34.08
CA GLU A 314 -5.24 37.52 -33.98
C GLU A 314 -5.91 37.75 -32.61
N GLN A 315 -5.16 38.09 -31.56
CA GLN A 315 -5.73 38.31 -30.23
C GLN A 315 -6.76 39.46 -30.18
N ALA A 316 -6.67 40.43 -31.10
CA ALA A 316 -7.66 41.49 -31.26
C ALA A 316 -8.98 41.02 -31.90
N VAL A 317 -9.00 39.86 -32.59
CA VAL A 317 -10.17 39.36 -33.33
C VAL A 317 -10.88 38.26 -32.54
N GLY A 318 -11.76 38.69 -31.64
CA GLY A 318 -12.52 37.81 -30.75
C GLY A 318 -13.24 36.67 -31.48
N GLY A 319 -13.00 35.42 -31.06
CA GLY A 319 -13.68 34.23 -31.56
C GLY A 319 -13.05 33.58 -32.81
N SER A 320 -12.18 34.27 -33.55
CA SER A 320 -11.65 33.81 -34.84
C SER A 320 -10.92 32.46 -34.77
N VAL A 321 -10.02 32.29 -33.79
CA VAL A 321 -9.27 31.04 -33.62
C VAL A 321 -10.18 29.90 -33.13
N GLN A 322 -11.17 30.18 -32.27
CA GLN A 322 -12.14 29.18 -31.83
C GLN A 322 -13.02 28.70 -32.98
N ALA A 323 -13.38 29.58 -33.92
CA ALA A 323 -14.10 29.20 -35.14
C ALA A 323 -13.26 28.26 -36.04
N ARG A 324 -11.95 28.53 -36.22
CA ARG A 324 -11.04 27.60 -36.92
C ARG A 324 -10.90 26.26 -36.20
N ALA A 325 -10.79 26.26 -34.87
CA ALA A 325 -10.73 25.03 -34.09
C ALA A 325 -12.02 24.20 -34.21
N ALA A 326 -13.18 24.84 -34.05
CA ALA A 326 -14.48 24.18 -34.16
C ALA A 326 -14.75 23.59 -35.56
N ALA A 327 -14.27 24.25 -36.62
CA ALA A 327 -14.36 23.73 -37.98
C ALA A 327 -13.57 22.42 -38.18
N LEU A 328 -12.44 22.25 -37.48
CA LEU A 328 -11.61 21.04 -37.50
C LEU A 328 -12.06 19.97 -36.50
N GLY A 329 -12.88 20.33 -35.50
CA GLY A 329 -13.56 19.39 -34.61
C GLY A 329 -13.70 19.86 -33.16
N ALA A 330 -14.68 19.31 -32.45
CA ALA A 330 -14.92 19.56 -31.03
C ALA A 330 -13.87 18.85 -30.15
N GLY A 331 -12.63 19.35 -30.20
CA GLY A 331 -11.44 18.74 -29.58
C GLY A 331 -10.12 19.31 -30.12
N THR A 332 -10.14 20.01 -31.25
CA THR A 332 -8.94 20.63 -31.85
C THR A 332 -8.20 21.53 -30.86
N GLN A 333 -6.89 21.33 -30.76
CA GLN A 333 -6.05 22.08 -29.82
C GLN A 333 -5.81 23.51 -30.31
N ILE A 334 -5.89 24.47 -29.40
CA ILE A 334 -5.59 25.88 -29.63
C ILE A 334 -4.27 26.22 -28.91
N ALA A 335 -3.17 26.28 -29.67
CA ALA A 335 -1.90 26.78 -29.17
C ALA A 335 -1.95 28.31 -29.06
N THR A 336 -1.55 28.88 -27.93
CA THR A 336 -1.66 30.33 -27.67
C THR A 336 -0.32 30.95 -27.30
N LEU A 337 -0.08 32.13 -27.87
CA LEU A 337 1.02 33.03 -27.48
C LEU A 337 0.60 33.93 -26.32
N CYS A 338 1.58 34.62 -25.74
CA CYS A 338 1.39 35.67 -24.76
C CYS A 338 0.37 36.73 -25.21
N GLY A 339 -0.39 37.29 -24.27
CA GLY A 339 -1.46 38.27 -24.52
C GLY A 339 -2.85 37.64 -24.72
N THR A 340 -2.93 36.31 -24.86
CA THR A 340 -4.22 35.61 -24.95
C THR A 340 -5.07 35.74 -23.68
N ALA A 341 -6.38 35.85 -23.87
CA ALA A 341 -7.40 35.70 -22.82
C ALA A 341 -8.10 34.31 -22.88
N LEU A 342 -7.65 33.40 -23.74
CA LEU A 342 -8.30 32.10 -23.93
C LEU A 342 -7.87 31.07 -22.88
N SER A 343 -8.85 30.36 -22.32
CA SER A 343 -8.64 29.25 -21.39
C SER A 343 -9.63 28.12 -21.67
N GLY A 344 -9.22 26.88 -21.42
CA GLY A 344 -10.08 25.70 -21.52
C GLY A 344 -9.25 24.42 -21.77
N ALA A 345 -9.90 23.25 -21.67
CA ALA A 345 -9.22 21.96 -21.77
C ALA A 345 -8.44 21.74 -23.09
N ASN A 346 -8.85 22.40 -24.18
CA ASN A 346 -8.21 22.30 -25.48
C ASN A 346 -7.14 23.39 -25.73
N THR A 347 -6.93 24.32 -24.79
CA THR A 347 -5.91 25.39 -24.94
C THR A 347 -4.53 24.92 -24.47
N LEU A 348 -3.49 25.31 -25.19
CA LEU A 348 -2.09 25.05 -24.84
C LEU A 348 -1.33 26.38 -24.84
N PHE A 349 -1.02 26.92 -23.65
CA PHE A 349 -0.23 28.14 -23.55
C PHE A 349 1.24 27.86 -23.85
N VAL A 350 1.64 28.13 -25.09
CA VAL A 350 3.03 28.06 -25.55
C VAL A 350 3.81 29.29 -25.07
N GLY A 351 3.14 30.45 -24.98
CA GLY A 351 3.69 31.72 -24.49
C GLY A 351 4.57 32.43 -25.52
N SER A 352 5.60 31.75 -26.03
CA SER A 352 6.40 32.19 -27.16
C SER A 352 7.09 31.05 -27.90
N ALA A 353 7.44 31.32 -29.16
CA ALA A 353 8.19 30.44 -30.04
C ALA A 353 9.49 31.12 -30.48
N THR A 354 10.64 30.46 -30.29
CA THR A 354 11.93 30.96 -30.80
C THR A 354 11.86 31.16 -32.31
N THR A 355 12.35 32.30 -32.82
CA THR A 355 12.52 32.59 -34.25
C THR A 355 13.99 32.71 -34.67
N ALA A 356 14.92 32.97 -33.73
CA ALA A 356 16.36 33.03 -33.99
C ALA A 356 17.20 32.47 -32.83
N GLY A 357 18.43 32.05 -33.13
CA GLY A 357 19.39 31.50 -32.18
C GLY A 357 19.25 30.00 -32.01
N ASN A 358 20.32 29.24 -32.25
CA ASN A 358 20.29 27.78 -32.18
C ASN A 358 20.23 27.31 -30.71
N THR A 359 21.26 27.62 -29.92
CA THR A 359 21.30 27.31 -28.47
C THR A 359 20.88 28.49 -27.58
N GLY A 360 21.21 29.71 -27.98
CA GLY A 360 21.01 30.92 -27.15
C GLY A 360 19.61 31.54 -27.19
N ARG A 361 18.78 31.19 -28.18
CA ARG A 361 17.41 31.73 -28.39
C ARG A 361 17.35 33.26 -28.39
N THR A 362 17.82 33.87 -29.47
CA THR A 362 18.09 35.31 -29.59
C THR A 362 16.90 36.15 -30.06
N ALA A 363 15.85 35.54 -30.62
CA ALA A 363 14.60 36.22 -30.95
C ALA A 363 13.40 35.25 -30.88
N HIS A 364 12.18 35.79 -30.73
CA HIS A 364 10.94 35.03 -30.59
C HIS A 364 9.71 35.84 -31.04
N ILE A 365 8.58 35.15 -31.19
CA ILE A 365 7.22 35.73 -31.23
C ILE A 365 6.49 35.42 -29.93
N GLY A 366 5.64 36.33 -29.44
CA GLY A 366 4.99 36.22 -28.13
C GLY A 366 5.83 36.86 -27.01
N GLY A 367 5.66 36.38 -25.77
CA GLY A 367 6.31 36.94 -24.57
C GLY A 367 7.68 36.32 -24.26
N ASN A 368 8.25 36.62 -23.10
CA ASN A 368 9.57 36.12 -22.71
C ASN A 368 9.50 34.77 -21.97
N VAL A 369 8.33 34.12 -21.93
CA VAL A 369 8.12 32.74 -21.41
C VAL A 369 7.75 31.79 -22.54
N ALA A 370 8.53 30.72 -22.71
CA ALA A 370 8.26 29.62 -23.64
C ALA A 370 8.02 28.31 -22.89
N LEU A 371 6.96 27.59 -23.27
CA LEU A 371 6.71 26.22 -22.82
C LEU A 371 7.75 25.25 -23.42
N SER A 372 8.48 24.56 -22.56
CA SER A 372 9.40 23.50 -22.95
C SER A 372 8.61 22.23 -23.28
N THR A 373 7.87 21.72 -22.30
CA THR A 373 6.98 20.55 -22.44
C THR A 373 5.76 20.71 -21.50
N PRO A 374 4.58 20.19 -21.86
CA PRO A 374 3.43 20.22 -20.95
C PRO A 374 3.73 19.50 -19.62
N PRO A 375 3.18 19.96 -18.48
CA PRO A 375 3.40 19.31 -17.18
C PRO A 375 3.01 17.83 -17.15
N THR A 376 3.95 16.98 -16.73
CA THR A 376 3.72 15.54 -16.54
C THR A 376 3.15 15.23 -15.15
N ALA A 377 2.42 14.12 -15.06
CA ALA A 377 1.72 13.74 -13.84
C ALA A 377 2.67 13.48 -12.66
N SER A 378 2.42 14.16 -11.54
CA SER A 378 3.11 13.89 -10.27
C SER A 378 2.33 12.87 -9.44
N SER A 379 3.01 12.01 -8.68
CA SER A 379 2.34 11.00 -7.83
C SER A 379 2.17 11.51 -6.41
N ALA A 380 0.97 11.36 -5.85
CA ALA A 380 0.62 11.71 -4.48
C ALA A 380 -0.07 10.54 -3.77
N ILE A 381 -0.01 10.54 -2.43
CA ILE A 381 -0.79 9.64 -1.59
C ILE A 381 -2.02 10.40 -1.09
N GLY A 382 -3.19 9.76 -1.13
CA GLY A 382 -4.44 10.34 -0.63
C GLY A 382 -4.30 10.85 0.80
N ASN A 383 -4.90 12.00 1.09
CA ASN A 383 -4.86 12.72 2.37
C ASN A 383 -3.47 13.13 2.88
N THR A 384 -2.40 12.97 2.09
CA THR A 384 -1.00 13.20 2.49
C THR A 384 -0.44 14.44 1.80
N LEU A 385 0.39 15.22 2.50
CA LEU A 385 1.03 16.42 1.96
C LEU A 385 2.20 16.02 1.05
N LEU A 386 2.00 16.20 -0.26
CA LEU A 386 3.08 16.22 -1.23
C LEU A 386 3.72 17.62 -1.22
N SER A 387 5.05 17.67 -1.19
CA SER A 387 5.85 18.89 -1.35
C SER A 387 6.87 18.67 -2.45
N VAL A 388 6.89 19.53 -3.47
CA VAL A 388 7.74 19.40 -4.66
C VAL A 388 8.64 20.63 -4.80
N PRO A 389 9.98 20.49 -4.65
CA PRO A 389 10.90 21.60 -4.80
C PRO A 389 11.00 22.03 -6.27
N ALA A 390 11.37 23.29 -6.53
CA ALA A 390 11.35 23.90 -7.87
C ALA A 390 12.02 23.06 -8.97
N ALA A 391 13.18 22.46 -8.66
CA ALA A 391 13.92 21.59 -9.60
C ALA A 391 13.12 20.36 -10.11
N GLN A 392 12.06 19.95 -9.40
CA GLN A 392 11.12 18.91 -9.83
C GLN A 392 9.69 19.44 -10.05
N GLY A 393 9.46 20.73 -9.79
CA GLY A 393 8.17 21.41 -9.84
C GLY A 393 7.84 21.96 -11.23
N LEU A 394 7.18 23.11 -11.26
CA LEU A 394 6.64 23.71 -12.49
C LEU A 394 7.72 24.35 -13.37
N SER A 395 8.78 24.91 -12.78
CA SER A 395 9.78 25.69 -13.50
C SER A 395 10.58 24.88 -14.54
N ARG A 396 10.74 23.56 -14.36
CA ARG A 396 11.39 22.68 -15.35
C ARG A 396 10.63 22.52 -16.68
N PHE A 397 9.31 22.78 -16.67
CA PHE A 397 8.45 22.66 -17.86
C PHE A 397 8.47 23.91 -18.74
N TYR A 398 9.04 25.00 -18.24
CA TYR A 398 9.10 26.29 -18.92
C TYR A 398 10.55 26.73 -19.11
N SER A 399 10.71 27.84 -19.81
CA SER A 399 12.00 28.45 -20.12
C SER A 399 11.79 29.94 -20.41
N VAL A 400 12.83 30.75 -20.20
CA VAL A 400 12.73 32.22 -20.25
C VAL A 400 13.78 32.84 -21.17
N TYR A 401 13.48 34.01 -21.73
CA TYR A 401 14.41 34.80 -22.53
C TYR A 401 15.03 35.90 -21.66
N SER A 402 16.35 36.09 -21.75
CA SER A 402 17.08 37.08 -20.96
C SER A 402 16.64 38.51 -21.33
N PRO A 403 16.48 39.45 -20.37
CA PRO A 403 16.83 39.36 -18.94
C PRO A 403 15.66 38.95 -18.01
N SER A 404 14.56 38.43 -18.55
CA SER A 404 13.37 38.07 -17.78
C SER A 404 13.55 36.86 -16.85
N THR A 405 12.69 36.75 -15.85
CA THR A 405 12.68 35.63 -14.88
C THR A 405 11.28 35.02 -14.78
N LEU A 406 11.20 33.70 -14.65
CA LEU A 406 9.90 33.06 -14.45
C LEU A 406 9.40 33.28 -13.03
N THR A 407 8.13 33.64 -12.92
CA THR A 407 7.38 33.65 -11.66
C THR A 407 6.12 32.82 -11.80
N PHE A 408 5.82 32.02 -10.78
CA PHE A 408 4.63 31.15 -10.73
C PHE A 408 3.69 31.57 -9.61
N ALA A 409 2.39 31.37 -9.81
CA ALA A 409 1.37 31.54 -8.78
C ALA A 409 0.27 30.48 -8.97
N GLY A 410 -0.46 30.12 -7.91
CA GLY A 410 -1.50 29.10 -8.02
C GLY A 410 -2.05 28.69 -6.67
N THR A 411 -3.36 28.46 -6.61
CA THR A 411 -4.05 27.94 -5.42
C THR A 411 -5.16 26.97 -5.82
N GLY A 412 -5.34 25.94 -5.00
CA GLY A 412 -6.41 24.93 -5.18
C GLY A 412 -6.20 23.96 -6.34
N THR A 413 -7.16 23.04 -6.51
CA THR A 413 -7.10 21.94 -7.47
C THR A 413 -8.46 21.68 -8.14
N ALA A 414 -8.47 21.00 -9.28
CA ALA A 414 -9.71 20.71 -10.03
C ALA A 414 -10.72 19.85 -9.26
N ARG A 415 -10.29 18.97 -8.35
CA ARG A 415 -11.19 18.15 -7.50
C ARG A 415 -11.52 18.77 -6.14
N GLY A 416 -10.98 19.95 -5.81
CA GLY A 416 -11.18 20.57 -4.49
C GLY A 416 -10.30 19.97 -3.39
N GLY A 417 -9.11 19.50 -3.75
CA GLY A 417 -7.97 19.47 -2.85
C GLY A 417 -7.41 20.87 -2.61
N THR A 418 -6.37 20.96 -1.80
CA THR A 418 -5.70 22.23 -1.48
C THR A 418 -4.25 22.18 -1.91
N ALA A 419 -3.83 23.18 -2.68
CA ALA A 419 -2.48 23.33 -3.19
C ALA A 419 -2.05 24.80 -3.14
N THR A 420 -0.75 25.02 -3.03
CA THR A 420 -0.11 26.35 -3.05
C THR A 420 1.13 26.28 -3.93
N VAL A 421 1.22 27.16 -4.93
CA VAL A 421 2.38 27.30 -5.82
C VAL A 421 3.19 28.53 -5.40
N ALA A 422 4.49 28.37 -5.22
CA ALA A 422 5.43 29.46 -4.92
C ALA A 422 6.08 30.02 -6.19
N SER A 423 6.66 31.22 -6.09
CA SER A 423 7.17 31.98 -7.24
C SER A 423 8.30 31.30 -8.01
N ASP A 424 9.06 30.40 -7.40
CA ASP A 424 10.12 29.59 -8.03
C ASP A 424 9.60 28.36 -8.81
N GLY A 425 8.29 28.11 -8.76
CA GLY A 425 7.65 26.93 -9.34
C GLY A 425 7.69 25.70 -8.44
N SER A 426 8.19 25.81 -7.20
CA SER A 426 7.91 24.80 -6.16
C SER A 426 6.43 24.84 -5.75
N TYR A 427 5.90 23.74 -5.25
CA TYR A 427 4.50 23.68 -4.83
C TYR A 427 4.26 22.66 -3.72
N THR A 428 3.17 22.86 -2.98
CA THR A 428 2.59 21.85 -2.08
C THR A 428 1.21 21.43 -2.58
N PHE A 429 0.85 20.18 -2.32
CA PHE A 429 -0.43 19.57 -2.69
C PHE A 429 -0.91 18.64 -1.59
N ILE A 430 -2.19 18.67 -1.28
CA ILE A 430 -2.87 17.64 -0.50
C ILE A 430 -4.27 17.44 -1.07
N SER A 431 -4.67 16.19 -1.28
CA SER A 431 -5.91 15.85 -1.98
C SER A 431 -7.15 16.38 -1.27
N LYS A 432 -8.30 16.29 -1.96
CA LYS A 432 -9.60 16.30 -1.30
C LYS A 432 -9.63 15.20 -0.21
N PRO A 433 -10.25 15.45 0.96
CA PRO A 433 -10.47 14.41 1.96
C PRO A 433 -11.13 13.17 1.35
N GLY A 434 -10.46 12.03 1.49
CA GLY A 434 -10.98 10.73 1.04
C GLY A 434 -10.66 10.32 -0.40
N ASP A 435 -10.01 11.14 -1.23
CA ASP A 435 -9.47 10.64 -2.51
C ASP A 435 -8.33 9.62 -2.27
N GLY A 436 -8.16 8.65 -3.19
CA GLY A 436 -7.16 7.56 -3.09
C GLY A 436 -7.69 6.21 -2.59
N VAL A 437 -8.99 5.90 -2.79
CA VAL A 437 -9.61 4.63 -2.35
C VAL A 437 -9.09 3.45 -3.18
N GLY A 438 -8.53 2.43 -2.51
CA GLY A 438 -8.19 1.15 -3.13
C GLY A 438 -7.04 1.22 -4.15
N SER A 439 -7.11 0.38 -5.19
CA SER A 439 -6.09 0.24 -6.24
C SER A 439 -6.32 1.14 -7.47
N THR A 440 -7.44 1.88 -7.52
CA THR A 440 -7.77 2.75 -8.65
C THR A 440 -7.20 4.15 -8.43
N ALA A 441 -6.26 4.56 -9.29
CA ALA A 441 -5.69 5.90 -9.26
C ALA A 441 -6.76 6.97 -9.49
N ILE A 442 -6.74 8.05 -8.71
CA ILE A 442 -7.63 9.21 -8.89
C ILE A 442 -6.81 10.38 -9.45
N SER A 443 -7.19 10.92 -10.60
CA SER A 443 -6.53 12.07 -11.22
C SER A 443 -7.13 13.39 -10.73
N ASP A 444 -6.31 14.24 -10.11
CA ASP A 444 -6.58 15.66 -9.83
C ASP A 444 -5.63 16.54 -10.68
N SER A 445 -5.78 17.88 -10.63
CA SER A 445 -4.80 18.80 -11.22
C SER A 445 -4.65 20.10 -10.43
N LEU A 446 -3.41 20.56 -10.34
CA LEU A 446 -2.98 21.84 -9.75
C LEU A 446 -3.36 22.97 -10.69
N ASN A 447 -4.00 24.02 -10.18
CA ASN A 447 -4.29 25.24 -10.96
C ASN A 447 -3.18 26.28 -10.73
N TYR A 448 -2.53 26.75 -11.81
CA TYR A 448 -1.44 27.72 -11.71
C TYR A 448 -1.41 28.71 -12.89
N THR A 449 -0.64 29.78 -12.75
CA THR A 449 -0.23 30.68 -13.83
C THR A 449 1.30 30.82 -13.84
N VAL A 450 1.85 31.17 -15.00
CA VAL A 450 3.27 31.52 -15.17
C VAL A 450 3.38 32.90 -15.79
N SER A 451 4.35 33.70 -15.31
CA SER A 451 4.68 35.03 -15.81
C SER A 451 6.18 35.15 -16.02
N ASP A 452 6.58 36.04 -16.94
CA ASP A 452 7.99 36.39 -17.20
C ASP A 452 8.45 37.67 -16.47
N GLY A 453 7.56 38.29 -15.66
CA GLY A 453 7.79 39.57 -15.00
C GLY A 453 7.93 40.78 -15.95
N ALA A 454 7.81 40.58 -17.26
CA ALA A 454 8.01 41.59 -18.31
C ALA A 454 6.70 41.97 -19.04
N GLY A 455 5.55 41.64 -18.44
CA GLY A 455 4.22 41.93 -18.97
C GLY A 455 3.48 40.69 -19.51
N CYS A 456 4.14 39.53 -19.61
CA CYS A 456 3.44 38.30 -19.92
C CYS A 456 2.94 37.60 -18.66
N THR A 457 1.69 37.14 -18.69
CA THR A 457 1.13 36.18 -17.71
C THR A 457 0.21 35.22 -18.46
N SER A 458 0.31 33.93 -18.16
CA SER A 458 -0.57 32.91 -18.75
C SER A 458 -1.99 33.01 -18.20
N PRO A 459 -3.01 32.60 -18.97
CA PRO A 459 -4.27 32.11 -18.40
C PRO A 459 -4.02 30.95 -17.43
N THR A 460 -5.01 30.57 -16.62
CA THR A 460 -4.89 29.43 -15.70
C THR A 460 -4.55 28.14 -16.47
N GLN A 461 -3.39 27.57 -16.14
CA GLN A 461 -2.88 26.29 -16.62
C GLN A 461 -3.13 25.20 -15.57
N THR A 462 -3.05 23.94 -15.98
CA THR A 462 -3.22 22.77 -15.09
C THR A 462 -2.02 21.83 -15.14
N ALA A 463 -1.54 21.37 -13.97
CA ALA A 463 -0.55 20.30 -13.87
C ALA A 463 -1.15 19.05 -13.19
N PRO A 464 -1.16 17.86 -13.83
CA PRO A 464 -1.86 16.70 -13.31
C PRO A 464 -1.18 16.05 -12.10
N VAL A 465 -1.98 15.50 -11.19
CA VAL A 465 -1.55 14.74 -10.00
C VAL A 465 -2.34 13.45 -9.90
N GLY A 466 -1.64 12.31 -9.93
CA GLY A 466 -2.21 10.99 -9.71
C GLY A 466 -2.18 10.61 -8.24
N ILE A 467 -3.35 10.46 -7.63
CA ILE A 467 -3.53 10.10 -6.22
C ILE A 467 -3.67 8.58 -6.10
N ASN A 468 -2.74 7.94 -5.40
CA ASN A 468 -2.62 6.49 -5.28
C ASN A 468 -2.57 6.08 -3.80
N GLN A 469 -3.45 5.17 -3.37
CA GLN A 469 -3.66 4.79 -1.96
C GLN A 469 -4.03 6.01 -1.07
N ARG A 470 -4.29 5.77 0.22
CA ARG A 470 -4.75 6.79 1.17
C ARG A 470 -4.34 6.46 2.60
N VAL A 471 -4.04 7.51 3.37
CA VAL A 471 -3.80 7.43 4.82
C VAL A 471 -4.84 8.28 5.56
N TRP A 472 -5.44 7.77 6.64
CA TRP A 472 -6.22 8.59 7.57
C TRP A 472 -5.38 8.95 8.78
N TYR A 473 -5.22 10.24 9.04
CA TYR A 473 -4.39 10.75 10.13
C TYR A 473 -5.24 11.09 11.34
N VAL A 474 -4.80 10.67 12.53
CA VAL A 474 -5.46 10.89 13.82
C VAL A 474 -4.50 11.55 14.80
N ASN A 475 -4.92 12.63 15.46
CA ASN A 475 -4.14 13.35 16.45
C ASN A 475 -5.07 13.98 17.50
N ASN A 476 -5.02 13.52 18.75
CA ASN A 476 -5.87 14.06 19.81
C ASN A 476 -5.46 15.43 20.37
N ALA A 477 -4.37 16.02 19.86
CA ALA A 477 -4.04 17.44 20.03
C ALA A 477 -4.51 18.31 18.84
N ALA A 478 -5.29 17.77 17.90
CA ALA A 478 -5.83 18.54 16.78
C ALA A 478 -6.81 19.64 17.24
N ASN A 479 -6.64 20.83 16.66
CA ASN A 479 -7.52 21.98 16.89
C ASN A 479 -8.85 21.78 16.16
N GLY A 480 -9.88 21.35 16.89
CA GLY A 480 -11.18 20.98 16.32
C GLY A 480 -11.18 19.54 15.76
N ALA A 481 -12.29 19.16 15.11
CA ALA A 481 -12.55 17.77 14.74
C ALA A 481 -11.60 17.20 13.66
N GLY A 482 -11.09 18.04 12.76
CA GLY A 482 -10.31 17.64 11.58
C GLY A 482 -11.14 16.99 10.47
N ASP A 483 -10.52 16.79 9.31
CA ASP A 483 -11.08 16.03 8.17
C ASP A 483 -10.28 14.75 7.83
N GLY A 484 -9.24 14.46 8.62
CA GLY A 484 -8.44 13.24 8.52
C GLY A 484 -7.23 13.33 7.59
N ARG A 485 -6.99 14.49 6.96
CA ARG A 485 -5.77 14.78 6.20
C ARG A 485 -4.58 15.07 7.11
N GLN A 486 -3.36 14.89 6.63
CA GLN A 486 -2.12 15.05 7.42
C GLN A 486 -2.00 16.43 8.10
N THR A 487 -2.47 17.49 7.46
CA THR A 487 -2.45 18.87 7.98
C THR A 487 -3.67 19.21 8.84
N THR A 488 -4.73 18.41 8.78
CA THR A 488 -6.02 18.59 9.49
C THR A 488 -6.53 17.24 10.03
N PRO A 489 -5.71 16.53 10.83
CA PRO A 489 -5.98 15.15 11.24
C PRO A 489 -7.21 15.06 12.14
N PHE A 490 -7.89 13.92 12.12
CA PHE A 490 -9.04 13.68 12.99
C PHE A 490 -8.63 13.77 14.46
N GLN A 491 -9.43 14.44 15.29
CA GLN A 491 -9.19 14.49 16.73
C GLN A 491 -9.41 13.12 17.42
N THR A 492 -10.20 12.23 16.81
CA THR A 492 -10.58 10.95 17.41
C THR A 492 -10.38 9.74 16.49
N LEU A 493 -10.10 8.59 17.10
CA LEU A 493 -10.07 7.30 16.41
C LEU A 493 -11.43 6.92 15.83
N ALA A 494 -12.53 7.28 16.49
CA ALA A 494 -13.88 7.01 16.03
C ALA A 494 -14.19 7.68 14.68
N ALA A 495 -13.70 8.91 14.45
CA ALA A 495 -13.84 9.58 13.16
C ALA A 495 -13.08 8.85 12.04
N ALA A 496 -11.85 8.40 12.28
CA ALA A 496 -11.09 7.58 11.32
C ALA A 496 -11.74 6.20 11.09
N GLN A 497 -12.32 5.58 12.12
CA GLN A 497 -13.10 4.34 11.97
C GLN A 497 -14.33 4.57 11.08
N SER A 498 -14.99 5.74 11.18
CA SER A 498 -16.13 6.08 10.33
C SER A 498 -15.73 6.39 8.89
N ALA A 499 -14.65 7.16 8.67
CA ALA A 499 -14.22 7.63 7.35
C ALA A 499 -13.50 6.57 6.50
N SER A 500 -12.91 5.55 7.13
CA SER A 500 -12.09 4.56 6.44
C SER A 500 -12.88 3.51 5.66
N ALA A 501 -12.23 2.90 4.66
CA ALA A 501 -12.66 1.72 3.92
C ALA A 501 -11.73 0.52 4.21
N ALA A 502 -12.06 -0.66 3.69
CA ALA A 502 -11.13 -1.78 3.65
C ALA A 502 -9.82 -1.39 2.91
N ALA A 503 -8.71 -2.03 3.27
CA ALA A 503 -7.35 -1.75 2.79
C ALA A 503 -6.78 -0.33 3.04
N ASP A 504 -7.50 0.58 3.71
CA ASP A 504 -6.92 1.87 4.14
C ASP A 504 -5.77 1.68 5.16
N THR A 505 -4.84 2.63 5.15
CA THR A 505 -3.90 2.86 6.25
C THR A 505 -4.43 3.93 7.20
N ILE A 506 -4.29 3.74 8.50
CA ILE A 506 -4.61 4.71 9.56
C ILE A 506 -3.35 4.98 10.36
N TYR A 507 -2.96 6.25 10.48
CA TYR A 507 -1.78 6.69 11.22
C TYR A 507 -2.17 7.54 12.43
N VAL A 508 -1.70 7.15 13.61
CA VAL A 508 -2.06 7.72 14.90
C VAL A 508 -0.86 8.45 15.49
N PHE A 509 -0.90 9.78 15.46
CA PHE A 509 0.07 10.63 16.14
C PHE A 509 -0.04 10.47 17.66
N ARG A 510 1.07 10.69 18.36
CA ARG A 510 1.13 10.72 19.83
C ARG A 510 0.28 11.85 20.43
N GLY A 511 0.15 12.94 19.68
CA GLY A 511 -0.65 14.11 20.06
C GLY A 511 -0.27 14.64 21.44
N ASN A 512 -1.26 14.73 22.34
CA ASN A 512 -1.05 15.25 23.70
C ASN A 512 -0.46 14.22 24.68
N GLY A 513 -0.18 12.99 24.25
CA GLY A 513 0.36 11.94 25.12
C GLY A 513 -0.64 11.34 26.11
N THR A 514 -1.95 11.57 25.93
CA THR A 514 -3.03 10.93 26.68
C THR A 514 -3.85 9.99 25.78
N THR A 515 -4.75 9.21 26.37
CA THR A 515 -5.71 8.36 25.64
C THR A 515 -6.99 9.11 25.21
N SER A 516 -7.15 10.39 25.55
CA SER A 516 -8.35 11.17 25.21
C SER A 516 -8.57 11.20 23.69
N GLY A 517 -9.81 11.01 23.22
CA GLY A 517 -10.15 10.87 21.79
C GLY A 517 -9.70 9.55 21.15
N GLN A 518 -8.88 8.77 21.84
CA GLN A 518 -8.37 7.46 21.42
C GLN A 518 -8.95 6.31 22.29
N ASN A 519 -9.94 6.60 23.14
CA ASN A 519 -10.42 5.76 24.23
C ASN A 519 -11.80 5.09 24.01
N ALA A 520 -12.24 4.94 22.76
CA ALA A 520 -13.54 4.35 22.38
C ALA A 520 -13.42 2.94 21.73
N GLY A 521 -12.22 2.36 21.73
CA GLY A 521 -11.85 1.19 20.93
C GLY A 521 -11.64 1.50 19.45
N PHE A 522 -11.24 0.48 18.69
CA PHE A 522 -11.23 0.53 17.23
C PHE A 522 -11.66 -0.82 16.64
N VAL A 523 -12.49 -0.81 15.60
CA VAL A 523 -12.88 -1.97 14.81
C VAL A 523 -12.25 -1.86 13.44
N LEU A 524 -11.29 -2.74 13.16
CA LEU A 524 -10.63 -2.83 11.86
C LEU A 524 -11.59 -3.39 10.80
N LYS A 525 -11.30 -3.04 9.54
CA LYS A 525 -11.91 -3.63 8.34
C LYS A 525 -10.87 -4.45 7.60
N ASP A 526 -11.31 -5.28 6.66
CA ASP A 526 -10.42 -6.20 5.93
C ASP A 526 -9.20 -5.48 5.32
N ASN A 527 -8.02 -6.09 5.47
CA ASN A 527 -6.71 -5.62 5.00
C ASN A 527 -6.28 -4.23 5.51
N GLN A 528 -6.99 -3.62 6.48
CA GLN A 528 -6.57 -2.34 7.05
C GLN A 528 -5.24 -2.45 7.81
N THR A 529 -4.47 -1.36 7.75
CA THR A 529 -3.20 -1.19 8.45
C THR A 529 -3.29 -0.05 9.45
N LEU A 530 -3.02 -0.30 10.73
CA LEU A 530 -3.09 0.67 11.82
C LEU A 530 -1.70 0.88 12.43
N ILE A 531 -1.19 2.11 12.36
CA ILE A 531 0.18 2.46 12.74
C ILE A 531 0.15 3.61 13.76
N GLY A 532 0.84 3.46 14.88
CA GLY A 532 1.15 4.54 15.80
C GLY A 532 2.50 5.19 15.49
N GLU A 533 2.64 6.47 15.86
CA GLU A 533 3.85 7.28 15.62
C GLU A 533 5.17 6.63 16.08
N GLY A 534 5.14 5.70 17.03
CA GLY A 534 6.29 4.84 17.40
C GLY A 534 6.72 3.84 16.32
N SER A 535 6.29 4.02 15.07
CA SER A 535 6.68 3.25 13.89
C SER A 535 6.61 4.13 12.64
N GLU A 536 7.49 3.86 11.68
CA GLU A 536 7.58 4.60 10.42
C GLU A 536 6.33 4.39 9.55
N LEU A 537 5.78 5.46 8.99
CA LEU A 537 4.69 5.39 8.02
C LEU A 537 5.27 5.16 6.63
N LYS A 538 5.07 3.94 6.10
CA LYS A 538 5.34 3.58 4.71
C LYS A 538 4.06 3.23 3.97
N VAL A 539 3.97 3.69 2.72
CA VAL A 539 2.87 3.39 1.79
C VAL A 539 3.49 2.83 0.52
N GLY A 540 3.42 1.50 0.36
CA GLY A 540 4.26 0.78 -0.60
C GLY A 540 5.75 1.01 -0.31
N ALA A 541 6.48 1.49 -1.32
CA ALA A 541 7.90 1.83 -1.19
C ALA A 541 8.17 3.26 -0.67
N VAL A 542 7.14 4.10 -0.52
CA VAL A 542 7.29 5.52 -0.13
C VAL A 542 7.30 5.63 1.40
N SER A 543 8.38 6.18 1.97
CA SER A 543 8.38 6.66 3.36
C SER A 543 7.72 8.03 3.42
N VAL A 544 6.76 8.19 4.33
CA VAL A 544 5.90 9.39 4.45
C VAL A 544 6.19 10.15 5.74
N LEU A 545 6.37 9.42 6.85
CA LEU A 545 6.79 9.97 8.14
C LEU A 545 7.77 9.00 8.83
N PRO A 546 8.86 9.50 9.43
CA PRO A 546 9.75 8.68 10.26
C PRO A 546 9.03 8.19 11.52
N ALA A 547 9.62 7.20 12.21
CA ALA A 547 9.18 6.85 13.56
C ALA A 547 9.51 8.01 14.52
N GLY A 548 8.49 8.48 15.25
CA GLY A 548 8.58 9.45 16.33
C GLY A 548 8.41 8.78 17.69
N ALA A 549 7.70 9.44 18.61
CA ALA A 549 7.42 8.87 19.93
C ALA A 549 6.07 8.12 19.92
N ALA A 550 5.99 6.98 20.59
CA ALA A 550 4.76 6.17 20.58
C ALA A 550 3.56 6.92 21.22
N PRO A 551 2.34 6.77 20.66
CA PRO A 551 1.10 7.15 21.34
C PRO A 551 0.93 6.41 22.67
N ALA A 552 0.25 7.05 23.62
CA ALA A 552 0.13 6.52 24.99
C ALA A 552 -0.57 5.16 25.03
N SER A 553 -1.77 5.06 24.45
CA SER A 553 -2.47 3.82 24.11
C SER A 553 -3.71 4.14 23.27
N ILE A 554 -4.15 3.20 22.44
CA ILE A 554 -5.56 3.16 22.01
C ILE A 554 -6.33 2.41 23.10
N GLY A 555 -7.39 3.01 23.63
CA GLY A 555 -8.13 2.52 24.79
C GLY A 555 -9.59 2.19 24.47
N ASN A 556 -10.26 1.41 25.32
CA ASN A 556 -11.71 1.36 25.41
C ASN A 556 -12.13 1.27 26.89
N PHE A 557 -12.96 2.20 27.36
CA PHE A 557 -13.31 2.28 28.79
C PHE A 557 -14.25 1.15 29.25
N ASP A 558 -15.20 0.73 28.41
CA ASP A 558 -16.21 -0.29 28.75
C ASP A 558 -16.15 -1.54 27.85
N GLY A 559 -15.37 -1.49 26.76
CA GLY A 559 -15.38 -2.50 25.69
C GLY A 559 -14.00 -3.06 25.33
N VAL A 560 -13.88 -3.54 24.09
CA VAL A 560 -12.66 -4.09 23.50
C VAL A 560 -11.77 -2.97 22.95
N GLY A 561 -10.47 -3.04 23.22
CA GLY A 561 -9.49 -2.06 22.71
C GLY A 561 -9.35 -2.08 21.19
N LEU A 562 -9.17 -3.27 20.61
CA LEU A 562 -9.07 -3.49 19.16
C LEU A 562 -9.80 -4.76 18.72
N THR A 563 -10.75 -4.63 17.80
CA THR A 563 -11.41 -5.77 17.13
C THR A 563 -10.83 -5.95 15.73
N LEU A 564 -10.41 -7.18 15.40
CA LEU A 564 -9.81 -7.55 14.12
C LEU A 564 -10.87 -7.94 13.08
N ALA A 565 -10.53 -7.71 11.81
CA ALA A 565 -11.16 -8.30 10.64
C ALA A 565 -10.14 -9.20 9.90
N ASN A 566 -10.34 -9.48 8.61
CA ASN A 566 -9.42 -10.34 7.86
C ASN A 566 -8.14 -9.60 7.42
N GLY A 567 -6.96 -10.14 7.74
CA GLY A 567 -5.71 -9.72 7.07
C GLY A 567 -5.07 -8.41 7.59
N ASN A 568 -5.28 -8.05 8.86
CA ASN A 568 -4.84 -6.75 9.39
C ASN A 568 -3.35 -6.67 9.73
N THR A 569 -2.83 -5.43 9.70
CA THR A 569 -1.49 -5.08 10.21
C THR A 569 -1.58 -4.03 11.32
N VAL A 570 -0.85 -4.21 12.43
CA VAL A 570 -0.88 -3.30 13.60
C VAL A 570 0.53 -3.02 14.10
N ARG A 571 0.98 -1.76 14.15
CA ARG A 571 2.37 -1.40 14.52
C ARG A 571 2.47 -0.17 15.41
N GLY A 572 3.45 -0.12 16.32
CA GLY A 572 3.85 1.11 17.01
C GLY A 572 2.86 1.63 18.05
N LEU A 573 1.98 0.76 18.57
CA LEU A 573 0.89 1.11 19.50
C LEU A 573 0.92 0.26 20.77
N ASN A 574 0.50 0.87 21.87
CA ASN A 574 -0.11 0.16 22.99
C ASN A 574 -1.63 0.04 22.73
N VAL A 575 -2.24 -1.05 23.20
CA VAL A 575 -3.68 -1.30 23.11
C VAL A 575 -4.22 -1.60 24.50
N GLY A 576 -5.36 -1.03 24.87
CA GLY A 576 -6.04 -1.31 26.13
C GLY A 576 -7.55 -1.39 25.97
N GLY A 577 -8.19 -2.25 26.74
CA GLY A 577 -9.64 -2.31 26.87
C GLY A 577 -10.07 -2.79 28.25
N THR A 578 -11.39 -2.88 28.44
CA THR A 578 -11.97 -3.43 29.66
C THR A 578 -12.41 -4.87 29.45
N SER A 579 -13.28 -5.13 28.47
CA SER A 579 -13.74 -6.50 28.16
C SER A 579 -12.77 -7.31 27.30
N GLY A 580 -11.74 -6.67 26.73
CA GLY A 580 -10.60 -7.34 26.09
C GLY A 580 -9.62 -6.37 25.45
N GLY A 581 -8.36 -6.78 25.30
CA GLY A 581 -7.31 -5.99 24.63
C GLY A 581 -7.46 -6.03 23.11
N ILE A 582 -7.09 -7.16 22.51
CA ILE A 582 -7.31 -7.47 21.09
C ILE A 582 -8.20 -8.71 20.96
N VAL A 583 -9.27 -8.62 20.15
CA VAL A 583 -10.22 -9.71 19.91
C VAL A 583 -10.39 -9.96 18.41
N GLY A 584 -10.44 -11.22 17.98
CA GLY A 584 -10.61 -11.57 16.57
C GLY A 584 -11.07 -13.01 16.34
N THR A 585 -11.96 -13.20 15.37
CA THR A 585 -12.49 -14.51 14.95
C THR A 585 -12.39 -14.66 13.44
N ASN A 586 -11.77 -15.74 12.95
CA ASN A 586 -11.50 -15.95 11.51
C ASN A 586 -10.69 -14.81 10.86
N PHE A 587 -9.73 -14.25 11.60
CA PHE A 587 -9.03 -12.99 11.26
C PHE A 587 -7.98 -13.11 10.14
N GLY A 588 -7.92 -14.25 9.44
CA GLY A 588 -6.93 -14.53 8.41
C GLY A 588 -5.51 -14.48 8.97
N LYS A 589 -4.72 -13.46 8.56
CA LYS A 589 -3.41 -13.15 9.16
C LYS A 589 -3.49 -11.84 9.95
N LEU A 590 -2.90 -11.82 11.15
CA LEU A 590 -2.51 -10.59 11.84
C LEU A 590 -0.98 -10.45 11.82
N SER A 591 -0.45 -9.40 11.19
CA SER A 591 0.97 -9.02 11.33
C SER A 591 1.10 -7.88 12.34
N ALA A 592 1.80 -8.09 13.45
CA ALA A 592 1.76 -7.18 14.60
C ALA A 592 3.12 -6.88 15.23
N THR A 593 3.31 -5.63 15.64
CA THR A 593 4.44 -5.18 16.46
C THR A 593 3.92 -4.23 17.52
N LEU A 594 3.65 -4.78 18.71
CA LEU A 594 2.85 -4.17 19.77
C LEU A 594 3.75 -3.77 20.95
N GLY A 595 3.39 -2.69 21.63
CA GLY A 595 3.97 -2.33 22.92
C GLY A 595 3.36 -3.18 24.03
N SER A 596 2.49 -2.58 24.85
CA SER A 596 1.60 -3.31 25.76
C SER A 596 0.24 -3.62 25.12
N VAL A 597 -0.33 -4.77 25.48
CA VAL A 597 -1.77 -5.08 25.29
C VAL A 597 -2.38 -5.33 26.66
N THR A 598 -3.40 -4.56 27.03
CA THR A 598 -3.97 -4.57 28.39
C THR A 598 -5.48 -4.83 28.42
N ALA A 599 -5.95 -5.58 29.41
CA ALA A 599 -7.37 -5.82 29.66
C ALA A 599 -7.69 -5.82 31.17
N THR A 600 -8.61 -4.97 31.62
CA THR A 600 -8.91 -4.78 33.06
C THR A 600 -9.99 -5.72 33.62
N ALA A 601 -10.88 -6.23 32.77
CA ALA A 601 -11.96 -7.15 33.12
C ALA A 601 -12.14 -8.28 32.08
N GLY A 602 -11.07 -8.65 31.37
CA GLY A 602 -11.09 -9.58 30.24
C GLY A 602 -9.71 -10.05 29.81
N PRO A 603 -9.61 -10.77 28.67
CA PRO A 603 -8.36 -11.24 28.09
C PRO A 603 -7.58 -10.13 27.35
N ALA A 604 -6.25 -10.10 27.49
CA ALA A 604 -5.38 -9.25 26.68
C ALA A 604 -5.48 -9.63 25.19
N LEU A 605 -5.47 -10.93 24.88
CA LEU A 605 -5.68 -11.47 23.54
C LEU A 605 -6.77 -12.54 23.60
N ASN A 606 -7.79 -12.44 22.73
CA ASN A 606 -8.81 -13.48 22.54
C ASN A 606 -8.97 -13.73 21.04
N LEU A 607 -8.23 -14.71 20.53
CA LEU A 607 -8.08 -14.96 19.11
C LEU A 607 -8.52 -16.38 18.78
N THR A 608 -9.51 -16.50 17.89
CA THR A 608 -10.05 -17.78 17.43
C THR A 608 -9.96 -17.89 15.91
N THR A 609 -9.32 -18.96 15.41
CA THR A 609 -9.10 -19.23 13.98
C THR A 609 -8.33 -18.13 13.23
N GLY A 610 -7.04 -18.36 12.98
CA GLY A 610 -6.20 -17.48 12.16
C GLY A 610 -4.70 -17.71 12.37
N THR A 611 -3.89 -16.84 11.77
CA THR A 611 -2.42 -16.93 11.77
C THR A 611 -1.80 -15.66 12.35
N LEU A 612 -1.00 -15.82 13.40
CA LEU A 612 -0.22 -14.74 13.99
C LEU A 612 1.15 -14.59 13.31
N ASP A 613 1.62 -13.35 13.27
CA ASP A 613 2.97 -12.93 12.88
C ASP A 613 3.30 -11.73 13.77
N ALA A 614 3.47 -12.00 15.06
CA ALA A 614 3.25 -11.01 16.12
C ALA A 614 4.36 -10.95 17.17
N THR A 615 4.75 -9.73 17.52
CA THR A 615 5.55 -9.45 18.72
C THR A 615 4.81 -8.49 19.65
N ALA A 616 4.99 -8.68 20.96
CA ALA A 616 4.51 -7.79 22.00
C ALA A 616 5.62 -7.57 23.05
N ILE A 617 5.74 -6.35 23.57
CA ILE A 617 6.62 -6.10 24.73
C ILE A 617 5.97 -6.67 25.99
N ARG A 618 4.64 -6.47 26.15
CA ARG A 618 3.91 -6.76 27.39
C ARG A 618 2.46 -7.20 27.15
N LEU A 619 1.97 -8.23 27.86
CA LEU A 619 0.55 -8.64 27.87
C LEU A 619 -0.02 -8.63 29.30
N ASP A 620 -0.95 -7.72 29.63
CA ASP A 620 -1.59 -7.63 30.95
C ASP A 620 -3.07 -7.97 30.89
N ALA A 621 -3.55 -8.83 31.78
CA ALA A 621 -4.96 -9.21 31.82
C ALA A 621 -5.45 -9.49 33.25
N THR A 622 -6.60 -8.93 33.61
CA THR A 622 -7.39 -9.37 34.77
C THR A 622 -8.76 -9.82 34.28
N ASN A 623 -9.04 -11.12 34.34
CA ASN A 623 -10.30 -11.70 33.85
C ASN A 623 -11.08 -12.39 34.99
N PRO A 624 -12.16 -11.78 35.52
CA PRO A 624 -12.93 -12.36 36.62
C PRO A 624 -13.92 -13.47 36.19
N ALA A 625 -14.05 -13.76 34.89
CA ALA A 625 -15.04 -14.72 34.41
C ALA A 625 -14.71 -16.17 34.84
N THR A 626 -15.73 -16.93 35.23
CA THR A 626 -15.62 -18.27 35.83
C THR A 626 -14.78 -19.27 35.03
N ALA A 627 -14.80 -19.16 33.69
CA ALA A 627 -13.95 -19.95 32.76
C ALA A 627 -13.12 -19.05 31.83
N GLY A 628 -12.86 -17.81 32.25
CA GLY A 628 -12.09 -16.82 31.49
C GLY A 628 -10.63 -17.22 31.27
N ALA A 629 -9.94 -16.47 30.43
CA ALA A 629 -8.49 -16.53 30.31
C ALA A 629 -7.86 -15.14 30.30
N GLY A 630 -6.60 -15.02 30.70
CA GLY A 630 -5.81 -13.80 30.49
C GLY A 630 -5.36 -13.64 29.03
N VAL A 631 -5.05 -14.75 28.38
CA VAL A 631 -4.82 -14.88 26.92
C VAL A 631 -5.48 -16.18 26.47
N ASP A 632 -6.29 -16.13 25.40
CA ASP A 632 -6.88 -17.32 24.76
C ASP A 632 -6.50 -17.32 23.27
N LEU A 633 -5.75 -18.35 22.85
CA LEU A 633 -5.38 -18.61 21.45
C LEU A 633 -5.94 -19.97 21.05
N SER A 634 -6.98 -19.98 20.21
CA SER A 634 -7.77 -21.17 19.89
C SER A 634 -7.92 -21.39 18.38
N SER A 635 -7.49 -22.53 17.87
CA SER A 635 -7.31 -22.78 16.43
C SER A 635 -6.42 -21.73 15.73
N VAL A 636 -5.45 -21.18 16.47
CA VAL A 636 -4.51 -20.14 15.99
C VAL A 636 -3.14 -20.76 15.73
N GLY A 637 -2.58 -20.49 14.56
CA GLY A 637 -1.21 -20.84 14.17
C GLY A 637 -0.29 -19.63 13.98
N GLY A 638 0.89 -19.85 13.41
CA GLY A 638 1.88 -18.82 13.14
C GLY A 638 2.81 -18.57 14.32
N SER A 639 3.15 -17.32 14.63
CA SER A 639 4.09 -16.97 15.70
C SER A 639 3.63 -15.81 16.59
N LEU A 640 3.85 -15.97 17.90
CA LEU A 640 3.75 -14.91 18.90
C LEU A 640 4.99 -14.91 19.80
N SER A 641 5.60 -13.74 20.01
CA SER A 641 6.68 -13.57 20.98
C SER A 641 6.41 -12.40 21.94
N VAL A 642 6.41 -12.70 23.24
CA VAL A 642 6.34 -11.73 24.34
C VAL A 642 7.74 -11.57 24.94
N LEU A 643 8.26 -10.34 24.95
CA LEU A 643 9.70 -10.09 25.13
C LEU A 643 10.12 -9.77 26.59
N GLY A 644 9.38 -8.88 27.26
CA GLY A 644 9.80 -8.26 28.52
C GLY A 644 11.17 -7.56 28.46
N THR A 645 11.59 -6.94 29.57
CA THR A 645 12.79 -6.08 29.59
C THR A 645 13.69 -6.24 30.83
N GLY A 646 13.30 -7.04 31.81
CA GLY A 646 14.08 -7.27 33.03
C GLY A 646 13.70 -8.57 33.74
N SER A 647 13.18 -8.45 34.96
CA SER A 647 12.67 -9.56 35.76
C SER A 647 11.33 -10.11 35.25
N ALA A 648 10.88 -11.24 35.80
CA ALA A 648 9.53 -11.75 35.63
C ALA A 648 8.46 -10.68 35.91
N GLY A 649 7.33 -10.77 35.21
CA GLY A 649 6.29 -9.74 35.20
C GLY A 649 6.60 -8.53 34.30
N THR A 650 7.82 -8.32 33.79
CA THR A 650 8.08 -7.24 32.81
C THR A 650 7.45 -7.52 31.44
N GLY A 651 7.35 -8.79 31.04
CA GLY A 651 6.58 -9.26 29.87
C GLY A 651 5.07 -9.23 30.07
N GLY A 652 4.58 -8.80 31.24
CA GLY A 652 3.16 -8.62 31.54
C GLY A 652 2.65 -9.57 32.62
N THR A 653 1.55 -9.18 33.25
CA THR A 653 0.92 -9.95 34.33
C THR A 653 -0.49 -10.36 33.92
N VAL A 654 -0.73 -11.66 33.80
CA VAL A 654 -2.04 -12.24 33.48
C VAL A 654 -2.63 -12.97 34.69
N GLN A 655 -3.94 -12.78 34.89
CA GLN A 655 -4.70 -13.31 36.01
C GLN A 655 -6.14 -13.59 35.58
N ALA A 656 -6.62 -14.80 35.84
CA ALA A 656 -8.00 -15.20 35.59
C ALA A 656 -8.59 -15.87 36.84
N THR A 657 -9.29 -15.10 37.67
CA THR A 657 -9.72 -15.51 39.03
C THR A 657 -10.97 -16.40 39.08
N GLY A 658 -11.55 -16.74 37.93
CA GLY A 658 -12.63 -17.72 37.85
C GLY A 658 -12.19 -19.11 38.33
N THR A 659 -13.12 -19.94 38.80
CA THR A 659 -12.81 -21.30 39.29
C THR A 659 -12.17 -22.21 38.25
N ASN A 660 -12.40 -21.94 36.95
CA ASN A 660 -11.77 -22.58 35.79
C ASN A 660 -10.90 -21.59 34.99
N GLY A 661 -10.44 -20.51 35.63
CA GLY A 661 -9.69 -19.42 35.01
C GLY A 661 -8.24 -19.82 34.68
N VAL A 662 -7.75 -19.37 33.52
CA VAL A 662 -6.40 -19.70 33.02
C VAL A 662 -5.60 -18.43 32.69
N GLY A 663 -4.34 -18.34 33.07
CA GLY A 663 -3.47 -17.22 32.66
C GLY A 663 -3.27 -17.20 31.13
N TYR A 664 -2.58 -18.20 30.59
CA TYR A 664 -2.40 -18.43 29.15
C TYR A 664 -3.09 -19.74 28.71
N ARG A 665 -4.13 -19.67 27.88
CA ARG A 665 -4.84 -20.83 27.31
C ARG A 665 -4.50 -20.98 25.82
N ILE A 666 -3.81 -22.07 25.49
CA ILE A 666 -3.21 -22.31 24.17
C ILE A 666 -3.79 -23.61 23.58
N ARG A 667 -4.52 -23.49 22.47
CA ARG A 667 -5.20 -24.60 21.78
C ARG A 667 -4.99 -24.48 20.27
N PRO A 668 -3.85 -24.93 19.70
CA PRO A 668 -3.55 -24.72 18.28
C PRO A 668 -4.53 -25.43 17.32
N GLY A 669 -5.20 -26.49 17.78
CA GLY A 669 -6.14 -27.27 16.98
C GLY A 669 -5.41 -27.95 15.82
N ASN A 670 -5.78 -27.61 14.59
CA ASN A 670 -5.15 -28.14 13.37
C ASN A 670 -4.04 -27.24 12.79
N ALA A 671 -3.66 -26.15 13.48
CA ALA A 671 -2.63 -25.21 13.04
C ALA A 671 -1.33 -25.37 13.83
N ASP A 672 -0.20 -25.09 13.19
CA ASP A 672 1.12 -25.06 13.85
C ASP A 672 1.39 -23.65 14.43
N LEU A 673 1.76 -23.59 15.70
CA LEU A 673 1.96 -22.36 16.48
C LEU A 673 3.32 -22.37 17.19
N THR A 674 4.09 -21.28 17.03
CA THR A 674 5.30 -21.00 17.82
C THR A 674 5.02 -19.88 18.82
N LEU A 675 5.20 -20.15 20.11
CA LEU A 675 4.90 -19.23 21.21
C LEU A 675 6.13 -19.01 22.11
N GLY A 676 6.65 -17.79 22.11
CA GLY A 676 7.65 -17.31 23.06
C GLY A 676 7.03 -16.47 24.17
N LEU A 677 7.25 -16.85 25.43
CA LEU A 677 6.83 -16.12 26.62
C LEU A 677 8.05 -15.86 27.51
N ALA A 678 8.72 -14.73 27.29
CA ALA A 678 9.81 -14.28 28.14
C ALA A 678 9.30 -13.32 29.23
N ARG A 679 9.75 -13.54 30.47
CA ARG A 679 9.56 -12.64 31.61
C ARG A 679 8.09 -12.33 31.95
N VAL A 680 7.17 -13.22 31.65
CA VAL A 680 5.74 -13.04 32.00
C VAL A 680 5.47 -13.39 33.47
N GLN A 681 4.31 -13.01 33.97
CA GLN A 681 3.79 -13.47 35.25
C GLN A 681 2.35 -13.98 35.09
N ALA A 682 2.11 -15.25 35.41
CA ALA A 682 0.76 -15.82 35.46
C ALA A 682 0.39 -16.11 36.91
N GLN A 683 -0.64 -15.42 37.42
CA GLN A 683 -0.95 -15.44 38.85
C GLN A 683 -2.44 -15.63 39.17
N ASN A 684 -2.72 -16.09 40.39
CA ASN A 684 -4.05 -16.14 41.00
C ASN A 684 -5.14 -16.77 40.09
N SER A 685 -4.75 -17.76 39.29
CA SER A 685 -5.61 -18.49 38.33
C SER A 685 -5.72 -19.96 38.72
N LEU A 686 -6.63 -20.75 38.13
CA LEU A 686 -6.60 -22.21 38.32
C LEU A 686 -5.34 -22.79 37.66
N SER A 687 -5.07 -22.43 36.40
CA SER A 687 -3.84 -22.79 35.70
C SER A 687 -3.10 -21.54 35.23
N GLY A 688 -1.81 -21.41 35.55
CA GLY A 688 -0.99 -20.29 35.07
C GLY A 688 -0.80 -20.33 33.54
N LEU A 689 -0.43 -21.50 33.01
CA LEU A 689 -0.48 -21.83 31.59
C LEU A 689 -1.19 -23.17 31.38
N LEU A 690 -2.03 -23.26 30.36
CA LEU A 690 -2.65 -24.49 29.86
C LEU A 690 -2.45 -24.56 28.34
N PHE A 691 -1.59 -25.48 27.89
CA PHE A 691 -1.66 -26.02 26.53
C PHE A 691 -2.59 -27.24 26.55
N SER A 692 -3.55 -27.32 25.63
CA SER A 692 -4.36 -28.52 25.46
C SER A 692 -4.72 -28.80 24.00
N THR A 693 -4.80 -30.10 23.68
CA THR A 693 -5.28 -30.66 22.40
C THR A 693 -6.29 -31.77 22.65
N VAL A 694 -7.16 -32.01 21.66
CA VAL A 694 -8.06 -33.17 21.58
C VAL A 694 -7.54 -34.20 20.59
N THR A 695 -8.10 -35.41 20.59
CA THR A 695 -7.63 -36.54 19.77
C THR A 695 -7.74 -36.35 18.25
N THR A 696 -8.52 -35.35 17.80
CA THR A 696 -8.65 -34.96 16.39
C THR A 696 -7.64 -33.89 15.93
N ASP A 697 -6.92 -33.26 16.86
CA ASP A 697 -6.04 -32.13 16.54
C ASP A 697 -4.77 -32.59 15.83
N THR A 698 -4.44 -31.96 14.70
CA THR A 698 -3.22 -32.27 13.91
C THR A 698 -2.08 -31.28 14.11
N GLY A 699 -2.36 -30.11 14.68
CA GLY A 699 -1.43 -29.01 14.84
C GLY A 699 -0.39 -29.22 15.94
N ARG A 700 0.68 -28.42 15.89
CA ARG A 700 1.84 -28.50 16.79
C ARG A 700 2.03 -27.21 17.56
N LEU A 701 2.43 -27.32 18.83
CA LEU A 701 2.97 -26.21 19.60
C LEU A 701 4.48 -26.32 19.72
N GLY A 702 5.20 -25.26 19.32
CA GLY A 702 6.56 -24.97 19.78
C GLY A 702 6.51 -23.89 20.86
N LEU A 703 6.70 -24.26 22.13
CA LEU A 703 6.57 -23.37 23.28
C LEU A 703 7.94 -23.10 23.92
N THR A 704 8.29 -21.83 24.07
CA THR A 704 9.42 -21.38 24.91
C THR A 704 8.91 -20.46 26.00
N VAL A 705 9.11 -20.85 27.26
CA VAL A 705 8.83 -20.02 28.44
C VAL A 705 10.14 -19.78 29.21
N SER A 706 10.56 -18.52 29.32
CA SER A 706 11.82 -18.15 29.97
C SER A 706 11.65 -17.04 30.99
N ASP A 707 12.47 -17.03 32.04
CA ASP A 707 12.58 -15.93 33.02
C ASP A 707 11.24 -15.54 33.69
N SER A 708 10.24 -16.43 33.69
CA SER A 708 8.85 -16.11 34.03
C SER A 708 8.43 -16.60 35.42
N ALA A 709 7.35 -16.04 35.95
CA ALA A 709 6.83 -16.36 37.27
C ALA A 709 5.41 -16.92 37.24
N PHE A 710 5.17 -17.96 38.03
CA PHE A 710 3.86 -18.56 38.26
C PHE A 710 3.55 -18.48 39.75
N THR A 711 2.59 -17.64 40.15
CA THR A 711 2.40 -17.24 41.56
C THR A 711 0.97 -17.45 42.03
N ASN A 712 0.78 -18.14 43.16
CA ASN A 712 -0.52 -18.38 43.80
C ASN A 712 -1.62 -18.92 42.86
N ASN A 713 -1.24 -19.71 41.84
CA ASN A 713 -2.22 -20.44 41.05
C ASN A 713 -2.73 -21.64 41.85
N THR A 714 -4.05 -21.83 41.90
CA THR A 714 -4.72 -22.77 42.82
C THR A 714 -4.76 -24.21 42.31
N GLY A 715 -4.56 -24.41 41.00
CA GLY A 715 -4.34 -25.72 40.37
C GLY A 715 -2.88 -25.89 39.99
N ARG A 716 -2.57 -25.74 38.69
CA ARG A 716 -1.25 -26.00 38.12
C ARG A 716 -0.51 -24.71 37.76
N ALA A 717 0.83 -24.68 37.91
CA ALA A 717 1.61 -23.58 37.34
C ALA A 717 1.59 -23.64 35.81
N VAL A 718 1.91 -24.82 35.26
CA VAL A 718 1.91 -25.11 33.83
C VAL A 718 1.28 -26.49 33.62
N SER A 719 0.30 -26.59 32.71
CA SER A 719 -0.28 -27.84 32.23
C SER A 719 -0.05 -27.98 30.72
N LEU A 720 0.53 -29.09 30.29
CA LEU A 720 0.81 -29.41 28.88
C LEU A 720 0.08 -30.71 28.52
N GLU A 721 -1.10 -30.60 27.91
CA GLU A 721 -2.04 -31.70 27.72
C GLU A 721 -2.11 -32.13 26.24
N SER A 722 -1.40 -33.22 25.94
CA SER A 722 -1.12 -33.67 24.56
C SER A 722 -1.95 -34.89 24.18
N ARG A 723 -2.99 -34.71 23.36
CA ARG A 723 -3.86 -35.79 22.85
C ARG A 723 -3.93 -35.87 21.33
N GLY A 724 -3.60 -34.77 20.65
CA GLY A 724 -3.56 -34.68 19.18
C GLY A 724 -2.40 -35.44 18.55
N THR A 725 -2.40 -35.53 17.22
CA THR A 725 -1.38 -36.25 16.45
C THR A 725 -0.13 -35.41 16.13
N GLY A 726 -0.16 -34.10 16.35
CA GLY A 726 1.02 -33.24 16.24
C GLY A 726 2.15 -33.64 17.21
N ALA A 727 3.40 -33.38 16.84
CA ALA A 727 4.58 -33.52 17.70
C ALA A 727 4.99 -32.14 18.23
N ASN A 728 4.95 -31.95 19.54
CA ASN A 728 5.15 -30.65 20.19
C ASN A 728 6.57 -30.50 20.76
N SER A 729 7.04 -29.26 20.90
CA SER A 729 8.29 -28.95 21.61
C SER A 729 8.04 -27.94 22.74
N PHE A 730 8.72 -28.15 23.87
CA PHE A 730 8.58 -27.37 25.09
C PHE A 730 9.95 -27.04 25.68
N LEU A 731 10.31 -25.76 25.73
CA LEU A 731 11.47 -25.24 26.46
C LEU A 731 10.94 -24.43 27.65
N LEU A 732 11.18 -24.89 28.88
CA LEU A 732 10.92 -24.13 30.09
C LEU A 732 12.23 -23.86 30.81
N GLU A 733 12.68 -22.62 30.80
CA GLU A 733 14.00 -22.22 31.31
C GLU A 733 13.94 -21.14 32.38
N ARG A 734 14.63 -21.37 33.51
CA ARG A 734 14.88 -20.37 34.56
C ARG A 734 13.60 -19.67 35.07
N ASN A 735 12.47 -20.39 35.03
CA ASN A 735 11.20 -19.91 35.55
C ASN A 735 11.09 -20.17 37.07
N SER A 736 10.16 -19.47 37.72
CA SER A 736 9.84 -19.63 39.13
C SER A 736 8.37 -20.01 39.32
N VAL A 737 8.12 -20.99 40.19
CA VAL A 737 6.77 -21.37 40.64
C VAL A 737 6.71 -21.21 42.15
N SER A 738 5.73 -20.43 42.61
CA SER A 738 5.41 -20.21 44.02
C SER A 738 3.89 -20.22 44.20
N ASN A 739 3.31 -21.41 44.19
CA ASN A 739 1.85 -21.62 44.27
C ASN A 739 1.46 -22.11 45.66
N THR A 740 1.25 -21.19 46.60
CA THR A 740 0.99 -21.49 48.03
C THR A 740 -0.17 -22.45 48.31
N SER A 741 -1.16 -22.51 47.41
CA SER A 741 -2.34 -23.40 47.47
C SER A 741 -2.48 -24.33 46.25
N GLY A 742 -1.48 -24.36 45.36
CA GLY A 742 -1.55 -25.09 44.09
C GLY A 742 -1.36 -26.59 44.21
N THR A 743 -2.17 -27.35 43.46
CA THR A 743 -2.08 -28.83 43.35
C THR A 743 -1.06 -29.33 42.33
N GLY A 744 -0.34 -28.46 41.62
CA GLY A 744 0.77 -28.89 40.77
C GLY A 744 1.72 -27.78 40.34
N GLY A 745 2.99 -28.14 40.13
CA GLY A 745 3.98 -27.26 39.52
C GLY A 745 3.92 -27.31 37.99
N ILE A 746 4.99 -27.85 37.37
CA ILE A 746 5.08 -28.00 35.91
C ILE A 746 4.65 -29.42 35.53
N VAL A 747 3.57 -29.52 34.76
CA VAL A 747 2.91 -30.78 34.43
C VAL A 747 2.83 -30.99 32.93
N TYR A 748 3.22 -32.18 32.48
CA TYR A 748 2.96 -32.72 31.15
C TYR A 748 2.14 -34.00 31.29
N THR A 749 1.10 -34.12 30.48
CA THR A 749 0.27 -35.33 30.41
C THR A 749 -0.13 -35.59 28.97
N ALA A 750 0.34 -36.70 28.40
CA ALA A 750 -0.03 -37.12 27.06
C ALA A 750 -0.92 -38.37 27.05
N GLY A 751 -1.97 -38.34 26.24
CA GLY A 751 -2.98 -39.40 26.11
C GLY A 751 -3.51 -39.50 24.68
N ARG A 752 -2.63 -39.88 23.75
CA ARG A 752 -2.96 -40.15 22.34
C ARG A 752 -3.61 -41.52 22.19
N THR A 753 -4.75 -41.60 21.52
CA THR A 753 -5.38 -42.88 21.16
C THR A 753 -4.82 -43.44 19.85
N ALA A 754 -4.55 -42.58 18.85
CA ALA A 754 -3.97 -42.97 17.58
C ALA A 754 -2.51 -43.45 17.72
N THR A 755 -2.12 -44.46 16.93
CA THR A 755 -0.77 -45.06 16.88
C THR A 755 0.26 -44.19 16.13
N ALA A 756 0.18 -42.86 16.29
CA ALA A 756 1.08 -41.92 15.63
C ALA A 756 2.51 -42.02 16.17
N ASN A 757 3.51 -41.97 15.28
CA ASN A 757 4.93 -41.95 15.65
C ASN A 757 5.42 -40.57 16.17
N SER A 758 4.50 -39.66 16.48
CA SER A 758 4.80 -38.32 16.99
C SER A 758 5.37 -38.38 18.39
N VAL A 759 6.48 -37.67 18.60
CA VAL A 759 7.21 -37.61 19.88
C VAL A 759 7.21 -36.18 20.39
N ASP A 760 6.62 -35.94 21.56
CA ASP A 760 6.74 -34.64 22.23
C ASP A 760 8.11 -34.50 22.89
N ARG A 761 8.69 -33.29 22.83
CA ARG A 761 10.04 -33.02 23.36
C ARG A 761 10.03 -31.92 24.41
N GLY A 762 10.60 -32.17 25.58
CA GLY A 762 10.67 -31.20 26.67
C GLY A 762 12.07 -30.97 27.21
N VAL A 763 12.52 -29.72 27.25
CA VAL A 763 13.77 -29.30 27.92
C VAL A 763 13.39 -28.35 29.04
N PHE A 764 13.36 -28.87 30.26
CA PHE A 764 13.00 -28.11 31.46
C PHE A 764 14.28 -27.87 32.26
N ARG A 765 14.84 -26.64 32.19
CA ARG A 765 16.16 -26.35 32.76
C ARG A 765 16.22 -25.15 33.71
N GLY A 766 16.86 -25.33 34.86
CA GLY A 766 17.12 -24.25 35.83
C GLY A 766 15.87 -23.65 36.49
N ASN A 767 14.72 -24.31 36.43
CA ASN A 767 13.48 -23.79 37.02
C ASN A 767 13.47 -24.02 38.55
N THR A 768 12.81 -23.12 39.28
CA THR A 768 12.57 -23.22 40.73
C THR A 768 11.09 -23.49 40.99
N VAL A 769 10.77 -24.48 41.83
CA VAL A 769 9.39 -24.93 42.05
C VAL A 769 9.08 -25.15 43.52
N ALA A 770 8.15 -24.35 44.04
CA ALA A 770 7.48 -24.57 45.31
C ALA A 770 5.94 -24.54 45.12
N ILE A 771 5.27 -25.58 45.58
CA ILE A 771 3.80 -25.67 45.64
C ILE A 771 3.32 -25.93 47.08
N GLY A 772 2.02 -25.74 47.31
CA GLY A 772 1.39 -25.90 48.63
C GLY A 772 1.53 -27.34 49.15
N ASN A 773 1.92 -27.47 50.42
CA ASN A 773 2.02 -28.73 51.15
C ASN A 773 0.77 -29.02 52.01
N THR A 774 -0.36 -28.36 51.74
CA THR A 774 -1.64 -28.63 52.40
C THR A 774 -2.20 -29.97 51.93
N TYR A 775 -2.12 -30.98 52.80
CA TYR A 775 -2.20 -32.41 52.48
C TYR A 775 -3.40 -32.87 51.63
N ALA A 776 -4.55 -32.18 51.70
CA ALA A 776 -5.76 -32.53 50.95
C ALA A 776 -5.63 -32.48 49.41
N GLY A 777 -4.56 -31.90 48.85
CA GLY A 777 -4.49 -31.54 47.42
C GLY A 777 -3.84 -32.54 46.44
N GLY A 778 -3.08 -33.55 46.90
CA GLY A 778 -2.42 -34.57 46.06
C GLY A 778 -1.60 -34.01 44.87
N GLY A 779 -0.43 -33.43 45.11
CA GLY A 779 0.27 -32.58 44.13
C GLY A 779 1.78 -32.77 44.00
N SER A 780 2.28 -32.69 42.77
CA SER A 780 3.68 -32.93 42.40
C SER A 780 4.38 -31.66 41.86
N GLY A 781 5.67 -31.48 42.19
CA GLY A 781 6.48 -30.34 41.73
C GLY A 781 6.72 -30.36 40.22
N PHE A 782 7.20 -31.50 39.71
CA PHE A 782 7.04 -31.89 38.31
C PHE A 782 6.14 -33.12 38.22
N SER A 783 5.33 -33.23 37.16
CA SER A 783 4.66 -34.49 36.80
C SER A 783 4.73 -34.68 35.28
N ILE A 784 5.41 -35.74 34.82
CA ILE A 784 5.62 -36.06 33.40
C ILE A 784 5.00 -37.43 33.14
N VAL A 785 3.80 -37.44 32.53
CA VAL A 785 2.98 -38.65 32.35
C VAL A 785 2.70 -38.92 30.88
N ALA A 786 2.94 -40.15 30.43
CA ALA A 786 2.54 -40.65 29.12
C ALA A 786 1.62 -41.88 29.27
N ASN A 787 0.43 -41.83 28.67
CA ASN A 787 -0.55 -42.91 28.57
C ASN A 787 -1.07 -43.05 27.12
N GLY A 788 -1.89 -44.07 26.86
CA GLY A 788 -2.31 -44.45 25.52
C GLY A 788 -1.14 -44.88 24.66
N ASN A 789 -1.05 -44.35 23.44
CA ASN A 789 0.04 -44.57 22.49
C ASN A 789 1.04 -43.40 22.45
N SER A 790 1.12 -42.61 23.52
CA SER A 790 1.92 -41.38 23.56
C SER A 790 3.43 -41.64 23.65
N ARG A 791 4.22 -40.83 22.93
CA ARG A 791 5.70 -40.87 22.99
C ARG A 791 6.25 -39.52 23.46
N GLY A 792 7.22 -39.54 24.37
CA GLY A 792 7.86 -38.32 24.92
C GLY A 792 9.35 -38.48 25.18
N GLN A 793 10.11 -37.40 24.98
CA GLN A 793 11.54 -37.27 25.26
C GLN A 793 11.79 -36.03 26.14
N PHE A 794 12.26 -36.21 27.37
CA PHE A 794 12.34 -35.13 28.36
C PHE A 794 13.71 -35.04 29.04
N LEU A 795 14.28 -33.84 29.04
CA LEU A 795 15.47 -33.46 29.80
C LEU A 795 15.05 -32.52 30.93
N LEU A 796 15.20 -32.97 32.18
CA LEU A 796 15.08 -32.15 33.38
C LEU A 796 16.49 -31.87 33.90
N GLU A 797 16.96 -30.62 33.76
CA GLU A 797 18.34 -30.23 34.09
C GLU A 797 18.43 -29.07 35.09
N ASN A 798 19.28 -29.18 36.12
CA ASN A 798 19.59 -28.11 37.09
C ASN A 798 18.34 -27.48 37.78
N ASN A 799 17.18 -28.14 37.79
CA ASN A 799 15.97 -27.61 38.44
C ASN A 799 16.04 -27.77 39.96
N THR A 800 15.36 -26.89 40.69
CA THR A 800 15.21 -26.98 42.16
C THR A 800 13.73 -27.12 42.51
N VAL A 801 13.34 -28.25 43.10
CA VAL A 801 12.03 -28.41 43.74
C VAL A 801 12.20 -28.27 45.25
N SER A 802 11.49 -27.32 45.85
CA SER A 802 11.64 -26.88 47.25
C SER A 802 10.32 -26.80 48.03
N SER A 803 9.21 -27.30 47.49
CA SER A 803 8.00 -27.67 48.25
C SER A 803 7.06 -28.50 47.37
N PHE A 804 6.50 -29.59 47.89
CA PHE A 804 5.55 -30.47 47.21
C PHE A 804 4.70 -31.27 48.21
N ASN A 805 3.68 -31.99 47.73
CA ASN A 805 2.71 -32.71 48.57
C ASN A 805 2.73 -34.24 48.35
N THR A 806 3.02 -34.74 47.15
CA THR A 806 3.09 -36.20 46.88
C THR A 806 4.44 -36.60 46.28
N TYR A 807 4.85 -35.95 45.19
CA TYR A 807 6.17 -36.16 44.59
C TYR A 807 6.92 -34.85 44.33
N GLY A 808 8.24 -34.85 44.54
CA GLY A 808 9.08 -33.77 44.02
C GLY A 808 9.09 -33.79 42.50
N MET A 809 9.28 -34.99 41.92
CA MET A 809 9.07 -35.28 40.50
C MET A 809 8.33 -36.62 40.34
N GLU A 810 7.14 -36.61 39.74
CA GLU A 810 6.41 -37.81 39.31
C GLU A 810 6.71 -38.08 37.83
N LEU A 811 7.18 -39.29 37.50
CA LEU A 811 7.62 -39.64 36.14
C LEU A 811 7.02 -41.01 35.77
N ARG A 812 6.11 -41.02 34.79
CA ARG A 812 5.27 -42.19 34.51
C ARG A 812 5.05 -42.49 33.03
N ALA A 813 5.25 -43.75 32.64
CA ALA A 813 4.69 -44.32 31.42
C ALA A 813 3.74 -45.47 31.80
N GLY A 814 2.49 -45.39 31.38
CA GLY A 814 1.46 -46.35 31.80
C GLY A 814 0.07 -45.71 31.79
N GLN A 815 -0.93 -46.56 31.72
CA GLN A 815 -2.30 -46.15 31.37
C GLN A 815 -3.00 -45.33 32.48
N LEU A 816 -4.29 -45.00 32.31
CA LEU A 816 -5.06 -44.25 33.31
C LEU A 816 -5.94 -45.18 34.17
N THR A 817 -6.49 -46.24 33.57
CA THR A 817 -7.31 -47.27 34.21
C THR A 817 -6.83 -48.66 33.80
N GLU A 818 -7.21 -49.68 34.57
CA GLU A 818 -6.93 -51.10 34.27
C GLU A 818 -7.67 -51.62 33.02
N THR A 819 -8.51 -50.79 32.40
CA THR A 819 -9.27 -51.07 31.16
C THR A 819 -8.74 -50.34 29.92
N ASP A 820 -7.78 -49.42 30.07
CA ASP A 820 -7.22 -48.64 28.96
C ASP A 820 -6.16 -49.44 28.20
N THR A 821 -6.17 -49.36 26.87
CA THR A 821 -5.22 -50.06 25.99
C THR A 821 -4.22 -49.12 25.34
N GLY A 822 -2.92 -49.40 25.45
CA GLY A 822 -1.87 -48.59 24.83
C GLY A 822 -0.47 -49.19 24.91
N SER A 823 0.50 -48.46 24.37
CA SER A 823 1.93 -48.70 24.50
C SER A 823 2.66 -47.34 24.46
N ALA A 824 2.59 -46.62 25.58
CA ALA A 824 3.24 -45.34 25.75
C ALA A 824 4.74 -45.54 25.98
N ARG A 825 5.54 -44.57 25.54
CA ARG A 825 6.98 -44.53 25.77
C ARG A 825 7.42 -43.17 26.29
N LEU A 826 8.19 -43.17 27.37
CA LEU A 826 8.79 -41.97 27.95
C LEU A 826 10.30 -42.17 28.14
N ASP A 827 11.09 -41.40 27.41
CA ASP A 827 12.54 -41.27 27.60
C ASP A 827 12.85 -40.05 28.48
N LEU A 828 13.62 -40.25 29.55
CA LEU A 828 13.91 -39.21 30.55
C LEU A 828 15.40 -39.16 30.92
N THR A 829 16.01 -37.97 30.80
CA THR A 829 17.23 -37.63 31.56
C THR A 829 16.89 -36.65 32.68
N LEU A 830 17.32 -36.99 33.89
CA LEU A 830 17.37 -36.09 35.05
C LEU A 830 18.84 -35.81 35.36
N ARG A 831 19.29 -34.57 35.19
CA ARG A 831 20.68 -34.16 35.35
C ARG A 831 20.80 -33.01 36.36
N ASN A 832 21.56 -33.21 37.44
CA ASN A 832 21.93 -32.19 38.43
C ASN A 832 20.75 -31.45 39.12
N ASN A 833 19.56 -32.05 39.18
CA ASN A 833 18.41 -31.43 39.86
C ASN A 833 18.56 -31.53 41.38
N THR A 834 18.07 -30.52 42.10
CA THR A 834 17.89 -30.56 43.55
C THR A 834 16.41 -30.76 43.87
N VAL A 835 16.10 -31.78 44.68
CA VAL A 835 14.74 -32.07 45.13
C VAL A 835 14.76 -32.21 46.65
N SER A 836 14.06 -31.33 47.35
CA SER A 836 13.98 -31.33 48.80
C SER A 836 12.65 -30.76 49.31
N THR A 837 12.28 -31.14 50.53
CA THR A 837 11.15 -30.57 51.26
C THR A 837 11.67 -29.77 52.46
N PRO A 838 11.30 -28.51 52.65
CA PRO A 838 11.53 -27.80 53.91
C PRO A 838 10.81 -28.54 55.04
N SER A 839 11.42 -28.55 56.23
CA SER A 839 10.97 -29.33 57.38
C SER A 839 9.63 -28.82 57.93
N ALA A 840 8.53 -29.48 57.59
CA ALA A 840 7.19 -29.23 58.10
C ALA A 840 6.47 -30.56 58.37
N ALA A 841 5.61 -30.58 59.39
CA ALA A 841 5.02 -31.79 59.96
C ALA A 841 4.02 -32.51 59.02
N ALA A 842 4.53 -33.36 58.13
CA ALA A 842 3.73 -34.22 57.26
C ALA A 842 3.38 -35.55 57.95
N SER A 843 2.09 -35.80 58.15
CA SER A 843 1.58 -37.07 58.69
C SER A 843 1.71 -38.25 57.71
N GLU A 844 2.01 -37.97 56.43
CA GLU A 844 2.16 -38.96 55.37
C GLU A 844 3.54 -38.89 54.69
N ALA A 845 3.78 -39.81 53.74
CA ALA A 845 5.06 -39.99 53.08
C ALA A 845 5.22 -39.08 51.85
N LEU A 846 6.31 -38.28 51.83
CA LEU A 846 6.67 -37.40 50.72
C LEU A 846 7.77 -38.08 49.89
N GLU A 847 7.48 -38.50 48.66
CA GLU A 847 8.43 -39.24 47.83
C GLU A 847 9.23 -38.28 46.93
N GLY A 848 10.57 -38.37 46.90
CA GLY A 848 11.40 -37.38 46.19
C GLY A 848 11.23 -37.43 44.67
N VAL A 849 11.58 -38.56 44.05
CA VAL A 849 11.34 -38.84 42.64
C VAL A 849 10.63 -40.18 42.50
N GLY A 850 9.42 -40.19 41.91
CA GLY A 850 8.67 -41.40 41.59
C GLY A 850 8.90 -41.82 40.14
N LEU A 851 9.48 -43.01 39.93
CA LEU A 851 9.60 -43.67 38.63
C LEU A 851 8.57 -44.81 38.58
N THR A 852 7.55 -44.70 37.73
CA THR A 852 6.53 -45.75 37.56
C THR A 852 6.37 -46.15 36.10
N VAL A 853 6.49 -47.45 35.82
CA VAL A 853 6.04 -48.04 34.56
C VAL A 853 4.94 -49.09 34.79
N GLY A 854 3.83 -48.90 34.08
CA GLY A 854 2.60 -49.72 34.19
C GLY A 854 1.71 -49.41 35.40
N ILE A 855 0.39 -49.50 35.22
CA ILE A 855 -0.60 -49.57 36.31
C ILE A 855 -1.11 -51.00 36.53
N ASP A 856 -1.39 -51.77 35.48
CA ASP A 856 -1.74 -53.19 35.47
C ASP A 856 -0.62 -54.09 34.87
N ALA A 857 -0.77 -55.42 34.98
CA ALA A 857 0.11 -56.46 34.44
C ALA A 857 -0.10 -56.78 32.94
N ALA A 858 -1.17 -56.29 32.30
CA ALA A 858 -1.38 -56.42 30.85
C ALA A 858 -0.70 -55.31 30.01
N GLU A 859 -0.14 -54.28 30.65
CA GLU A 859 0.47 -53.13 29.99
C GLU A 859 1.83 -53.46 29.33
N THR A 860 2.10 -52.85 28.17
CA THR A 860 3.38 -52.99 27.42
C THR A 860 4.20 -51.70 27.39
N ASP A 861 3.88 -50.78 28.29
CA ASP A 861 4.46 -49.44 28.38
C ASP A 861 5.97 -49.45 28.68
N GLN A 862 6.64 -48.38 28.25
CA GLN A 862 8.10 -48.26 28.24
C GLN A 862 8.57 -46.99 28.94
N LEU A 863 9.37 -47.13 30.00
CA LEU A 863 10.00 -46.02 30.70
C LEU A 863 11.52 -46.18 30.62
N CYS A 864 12.21 -45.25 29.97
CA CYS A 864 13.66 -45.14 30.06
C CYS A 864 14.05 -43.98 30.98
N ALA A 865 14.88 -44.27 31.99
CA ALA A 865 15.36 -43.29 32.94
C ALA A 865 16.90 -43.19 32.97
N ASN A 866 17.42 -41.96 32.97
CA ASN A 866 18.84 -41.64 33.11
C ASN A 866 19.02 -40.57 34.19
N LEU A 867 19.27 -40.99 35.44
CA LEU A 867 19.45 -40.10 36.58
C LEU A 867 20.96 -39.92 36.86
N THR A 868 21.46 -38.68 36.79
CA THR A 868 22.87 -38.35 37.09
C THR A 868 23.01 -37.05 37.88
N GLY A 869 23.86 -37.03 38.91
CA GLY A 869 24.26 -35.84 39.66
C GLY A 869 23.16 -35.19 40.49
N ASN A 870 21.97 -35.79 40.56
CA ASN A 870 20.83 -35.20 41.28
C ASN A 870 21.02 -35.31 42.81
N THR A 871 20.66 -34.25 43.52
CA THR A 871 20.60 -34.23 44.99
C THR A 871 19.14 -34.35 45.40
N ILE A 872 18.74 -35.54 45.84
CA ILE A 872 17.33 -35.87 46.12
C ILE A 872 17.20 -36.24 47.59
N SER A 873 16.30 -35.56 48.30
CA SER A 873 16.03 -35.76 49.72
C SER A 873 14.53 -35.73 49.99
N ALA A 874 14.09 -36.62 50.88
CA ALA A 874 12.73 -36.68 51.40
C ALA A 874 12.80 -36.54 52.92
N GLN A 875 12.00 -35.66 53.53
CA GLN A 875 11.92 -35.56 54.98
C GLN A 875 10.88 -36.50 55.58
N ASN A 876 11.10 -36.84 56.86
CA ASN A 876 10.27 -37.77 57.61
C ASN A 876 9.37 -37.02 58.60
N GLY A 877 8.09 -37.37 58.68
CA GLY A 877 7.12 -36.77 59.61
C GLY A 877 6.13 -37.75 60.24
N GLY A 878 6.18 -39.04 59.90
CA GLY A 878 5.21 -40.06 60.34
C GLY A 878 5.84 -41.35 60.85
N THR A 879 5.07 -42.13 61.60
CA THR A 879 5.52 -43.36 62.28
C THR A 879 5.65 -44.60 61.37
N ASN A 880 5.21 -44.50 60.10
CA ASN A 880 5.27 -45.60 59.14
C ASN A 880 6.60 -45.55 58.37
N GLY A 881 7.50 -46.50 58.67
CA GLY A 881 8.91 -46.46 58.25
C GLY A 881 9.21 -46.66 56.76
N ALA A 882 10.47 -46.41 56.40
CA ALA A 882 11.08 -46.63 55.07
C ALA A 882 10.52 -45.78 53.91
N GLN A 883 10.71 -44.46 54.00
CA GLN A 883 10.67 -43.56 52.83
C GLN A 883 12.02 -43.53 52.11
N SER A 884 12.07 -43.02 50.87
CA SER A 884 13.29 -42.99 50.06
C SER A 884 13.30 -41.82 49.08
N ALA A 885 14.50 -41.35 48.76
CA ALA A 885 14.72 -40.26 47.81
C ALA A 885 14.14 -40.59 46.42
N VAL A 886 14.33 -41.82 45.95
CA VAL A 886 13.72 -42.34 44.72
C VAL A 886 12.81 -43.52 45.05
N VAL A 887 11.66 -43.60 44.39
CA VAL A 887 10.73 -44.74 44.49
C VAL A 887 10.49 -45.31 43.09
N VAL A 888 10.64 -46.62 42.94
CA VAL A 888 10.55 -47.30 41.64
C VAL A 888 9.44 -48.35 41.65
N ARG A 889 8.61 -48.36 40.61
CA ARG A 889 7.54 -49.34 40.38
C ARG A 889 7.59 -49.82 38.92
N GLN A 890 7.58 -51.13 38.72
CA GLN A 890 7.43 -51.78 37.42
C GLN A 890 6.35 -52.86 37.53
N ARG A 891 5.48 -52.95 36.53
CA ARG A 891 4.51 -54.04 36.38
C ARG A 891 5.04 -55.12 35.44
N ALA A 892 4.46 -56.32 35.52
CA ALA A 892 4.66 -57.34 34.49
C ALA A 892 4.22 -56.79 33.12
N GLY A 893 4.75 -57.35 32.03
CA GLY A 893 4.54 -56.86 30.66
C GLY A 893 5.36 -55.62 30.29
N THR A 894 5.57 -54.68 31.23
CA THR A 894 6.23 -53.39 30.96
C THR A 894 7.76 -53.41 30.97
N THR A 895 8.36 -52.51 30.19
CA THR A 895 9.82 -52.34 30.09
C THR A 895 10.30 -51.13 30.88
N PHE A 896 11.08 -51.37 31.94
CA PHE A 896 11.86 -50.33 32.60
C PHE A 896 13.32 -50.40 32.15
N THR A 897 13.82 -49.35 31.50
CA THR A 897 15.23 -49.22 31.09
C THR A 897 15.92 -48.22 32.01
N LEU A 898 17.03 -48.62 32.64
CA LEU A 898 17.83 -47.74 33.49
C LEU A 898 19.23 -47.55 32.87
N THR A 899 19.57 -46.30 32.56
CA THR A 899 20.89 -45.99 31.99
C THR A 899 21.98 -46.22 33.03
N GLY A 900 23.06 -46.89 32.62
CA GLY A 900 24.18 -47.24 33.51
C GLY A 900 23.87 -48.32 34.55
N LEU A 901 22.80 -49.10 34.37
CA LEU A 901 22.45 -50.22 35.25
C LEU A 901 23.62 -51.18 35.45
N SER A 902 23.93 -51.47 36.71
CA SER A 902 24.90 -52.47 37.14
C SER A 902 24.21 -53.51 38.01
N GLY A 903 24.38 -54.81 37.70
CA GLY A 903 23.63 -55.89 38.34
C GLY A 903 22.17 -55.99 37.88
N THR A 904 21.37 -56.77 38.60
CA THR A 904 19.97 -57.10 38.23
C THR A 904 18.97 -56.76 39.34
N GLY A 905 17.69 -56.66 38.97
CA GLY A 905 16.57 -56.49 39.90
C GLY A 905 16.70 -55.30 40.86
N ALA A 906 16.09 -55.43 42.04
CA ALA A 906 16.01 -54.38 43.05
C ALA A 906 17.39 -53.86 43.51
N THR A 907 18.35 -54.76 43.72
CA THR A 907 19.70 -54.42 44.19
C THR A 907 20.47 -53.64 43.12
N GLY A 908 20.43 -54.08 41.86
CA GLY A 908 21.09 -53.38 40.75
C GLY A 908 20.49 -52.00 40.50
N THR A 909 19.16 -51.88 40.53
CA THR A 909 18.46 -50.58 40.46
C THR A 909 18.90 -49.63 41.58
N THR A 910 18.89 -50.10 42.83
CA THR A 910 19.22 -49.30 44.02
C THR A 910 20.67 -48.80 43.99
N ASN A 911 21.62 -49.71 43.72
CA ASN A 911 23.05 -49.36 43.66
C ASN A 911 23.35 -48.39 42.51
N THR A 912 22.70 -48.56 41.36
CA THR A 912 22.87 -47.67 40.19
C THR A 912 22.34 -46.27 40.47
N ILE A 913 21.17 -46.15 41.09
CA ILE A 913 20.58 -44.84 41.41
C ILE A 913 21.43 -44.12 42.46
N ALA A 914 21.79 -44.79 43.57
CA ALA A 914 22.56 -44.19 44.66
C ALA A 914 23.96 -43.72 44.22
N SER A 915 24.69 -44.56 43.46
CA SER A 915 26.05 -44.24 43.00
C SER A 915 26.10 -43.10 41.98
N ARG A 916 25.06 -42.94 41.15
CA ARG A 916 24.99 -41.85 40.15
C ARG A 916 24.35 -40.56 40.67
N ASN A 917 23.73 -40.57 41.86
CA ASN A 917 22.91 -39.46 42.38
C ASN A 917 23.16 -39.21 43.88
N ASN A 918 24.41 -38.87 44.23
CA ASN A 918 24.78 -38.30 45.53
C ASN A 918 24.32 -39.12 46.76
N GLY A 919 24.23 -40.45 46.63
CA GLY A 919 23.79 -41.36 47.70
C GLY A 919 22.27 -41.49 47.87
N ALA A 920 21.46 -41.05 46.89
CA ALA A 920 20.00 -41.10 46.94
C ALA A 920 19.47 -42.51 47.25
N THR A 921 18.75 -42.64 48.38
CA THR A 921 18.09 -43.88 48.80
C THR A 921 16.99 -44.28 47.82
N THR A 922 16.83 -45.58 47.56
CA THR A 922 15.81 -46.11 46.64
C THR A 922 14.89 -47.11 47.34
N ARG A 923 13.58 -46.96 47.20
CA ARG A 923 12.58 -47.98 47.58
C ARG A 923 11.90 -48.57 46.34
N ILE A 924 11.87 -49.89 46.26
CA ILE A 924 11.05 -50.61 45.28
C ILE A 924 9.63 -50.76 45.82
N ARG A 925 8.63 -50.25 45.10
CA ARG A 925 7.22 -50.36 45.49
C ARG A 925 6.67 -51.71 45.00
N ASN A 926 6.63 -52.68 45.93
CA ASN A 926 6.26 -54.10 45.77
C ASN A 926 7.42 -55.01 45.24
N PRO A 927 8.39 -55.42 46.10
CA PRO A 927 9.72 -55.86 45.65
C PRO A 927 9.89 -57.26 45.02
N ALA A 928 8.93 -58.17 45.20
CA ALA A 928 9.25 -59.62 45.20
C ALA A 928 9.22 -60.34 43.84
N ALA A 929 8.62 -59.77 42.77
CA ALA A 929 8.41 -60.52 41.52
C ALA A 929 8.41 -59.71 40.20
N THR A 930 8.13 -58.40 40.19
CA THR A 930 7.83 -57.66 38.93
C THR A 930 8.87 -56.64 38.49
N LEU A 931 9.95 -56.41 39.26
CA LEU A 931 11.01 -55.48 38.88
C LEU A 931 12.13 -56.20 38.11
N ASN A 932 12.12 -56.07 36.79
CA ASN A 932 13.13 -56.55 35.87
C ASN A 932 13.67 -55.38 35.02
N PRO A 933 14.68 -54.64 35.52
CA PRO A 933 15.25 -53.48 34.83
C PRO A 933 16.20 -53.92 33.71
N VAL A 934 16.18 -53.22 32.60
CA VAL A 934 17.06 -53.47 31.44
C VAL A 934 18.14 -52.39 31.35
N ALA A 935 19.37 -52.77 31.03
CA ALA A 935 20.44 -51.82 30.75
C ALA A 935 20.28 -51.26 29.33
N GLY A 936 20.40 -49.94 29.17
CA GLY A 936 20.28 -49.28 27.87
C GLY A 936 20.62 -47.79 27.95
N THR A 937 20.28 -47.04 26.91
CA THR A 937 20.45 -45.59 26.83
C THR A 937 19.14 -44.91 26.46
N CYS A 938 18.79 -43.85 27.19
CA CYS A 938 17.58 -43.08 26.91
C CYS A 938 17.84 -42.05 25.81
N THR A 939 16.85 -41.80 24.96
CA THR A 939 16.98 -40.79 23.90
C THR A 939 16.65 -39.41 24.44
N GLU A 940 17.66 -38.57 24.62
CA GLU A 940 17.45 -37.16 25.00
C GLU A 940 16.76 -36.38 23.87
N PRO A 941 15.91 -35.39 24.20
CA PRO A 941 15.34 -34.51 23.19
C PRO A 941 16.45 -33.68 22.53
N SER A 942 16.39 -33.56 21.20
CA SER A 942 17.09 -32.47 20.50
C SER A 942 16.63 -31.13 21.06
N LEU A 943 17.56 -30.17 21.22
CA LEU A 943 17.18 -28.78 21.49
C LEU A 943 16.19 -28.30 20.40
N PRO A 944 15.12 -27.59 20.78
CA PRO A 944 14.08 -27.14 19.85
C PRO A 944 14.50 -25.93 18.99
#